data_AF-A0A640W2T4-F1
#
_entry.id   AF-A0A640W2T4-F1
#
_cell.length_a   1.000
_cell.length_b   1.000
_cell.length_c   1.000
_cell.angle_alpha   90.00
_cell.angle_beta   90.00
_cell.angle_gamma   90.00
#
_symmetry.space_group_name_H-M   'P 1'
#
loop_
_entity.id
_entity.type
_entity.pdbx_description
1 polymer ?
#
loop_
_entity_poly.entity_id
_entity_poly.type
_entity_poly.pdbx_seq_one_letter_code
_entity_poly.pdbx_strand_id
1 'polypeptide(L)'
;MKIILAIALAILFFMPVSGYINTSNFGGNNKIIAEFSHEIEIPPGEDYYIHFLPGKGIDVKNVSYVNNLSQKEKMAIARAPSWLQRELAKQFRFIGEEYADLLLNIEKKYVDEIAFSIAYSPVGDVPTPDILFDNAYFIYENDRYLDYVKIVDVNNGSNYYSTLQYRIIENGEEKEILCPPSIYYWFVVSPRATVEDAIYVYDKFWREYLFYHNDIGYPLLMEKLSGIKYLWDCESYRPPAHRTWKYSMENHPTAIEAINYWVGKSITTLAIGDRPLQPNEVYHEHNGLCGEIQELAVAAQRAALIPTAPINCLGEDHVWREFYERGWHQCDNWWADGGGSVDNFDEYRYKWHKIISALFAWKGDSSIYDVTDHYIRKGDRGTVKVIVKDCFGNPVDGARVMVFGSWKANDFKDKMWNKIVGGVWSLMPEKIKERWEDEYKKAREWYREHVPGLIPWVLPSIWNYTDMEGKCVFHLGEGHSYLFALQKDDIFYFGPWAVGKSNALHYMVTIFPNRTREVKITFILPDGIPRFKKENVIPSPISGDYEFDLSFDTSAYQIQRNVWDWKYGREEVTSCIKFFIVDKENFEKYKQGETFDCYEYIYSSSGDITFNASSNEWYLVFKNDARRSTVLVNLSFHVKTNVGGGYICITEPWSDVFDIPTFNVGDVVVIEGISTHDGYVHIDDQTFNVHGRWKIYWNTSFLQPGKYIVTVRCGNFEKEYELHLLDASPPLLKLNSPLDGEIVEGNVLIKGMAYDNVKIDKVELEIDGKIVTLPENFSYEWNASLGEHIIVIKAIDWQGLESVKKIRVIVNESGKEWAPLINDVFYCPEEPTNESNIIVYANVTKGSPFNIKKVEINVNGEIKEMYKYGDNPVQNRHEEDPLKNESNAPIYGIELGQFESGSIIKCIVKAFDNANNVALSKEIKIYVK
;
A
#
# COMPACT_ATOMS: atom_id res chain seq x y z
N MET A 1 45.12 -7.78 -7.88
CA MET A 1 43.94 -7.30 -7.14
C MET A 1 42.62 -7.87 -7.69
N LYS A 2 42.29 -7.73 -8.98
CA LYS A 2 41.05 -8.30 -9.55
C LYS A 2 40.98 -9.84 -9.60
N ILE A 3 42.12 -10.53 -9.72
CA ILE A 3 42.17 -12.01 -9.74
C ILE A 3 42.08 -12.61 -8.32
N ILE A 4 42.57 -11.90 -7.30
CA ILE A 4 42.46 -12.33 -5.89
C ILE A 4 41.04 -12.10 -5.37
N LEU A 5 40.35 -11.06 -5.85
CA LEU A 5 38.93 -10.83 -5.59
C LEU A 5 38.04 -11.88 -6.28
N ALA A 6 38.40 -12.30 -7.49
CA ALA A 6 37.69 -13.38 -8.20
C ALA A 6 37.92 -14.77 -7.57
N ILE A 7 39.11 -15.02 -7.00
CA ILE A 7 39.39 -16.25 -6.25
C ILE A 7 38.68 -16.24 -4.88
N ALA A 8 38.55 -15.08 -4.22
CA ALA A 8 37.74 -14.94 -3.01
C ALA A 8 36.24 -15.14 -3.26
N LEU A 9 35.73 -14.71 -4.43
CA LEU A 9 34.36 -14.97 -4.87
C LEU A 9 34.13 -16.42 -5.34
N ALA A 10 35.16 -17.11 -5.86
CA ALA A 10 35.05 -18.50 -6.27
C ALA A 10 35.16 -19.49 -5.09
N ILE A 11 35.83 -19.12 -3.99
CA ILE A 11 35.92 -19.93 -2.76
C ILE A 11 34.60 -19.91 -1.97
N LEU A 12 33.72 -18.94 -2.21
CA LEU A 12 32.34 -18.93 -1.69
C LEU A 12 31.42 -20.01 -2.29
N PHE A 13 31.83 -20.67 -3.38
CA PHE A 13 31.02 -21.69 -4.06
C PHE A 13 31.38 -23.15 -3.73
N PHE A 14 32.41 -23.40 -2.92
CA PHE A 14 32.80 -24.77 -2.55
C PHE A 14 33.17 -24.87 -1.07
N MET A 15 32.14 -24.88 -0.22
CA MET A 15 31.92 -25.81 0.93
C MET A 15 30.85 -25.18 1.85
N PRO A 16 29.63 -25.74 1.95
CA PRO A 16 28.71 -25.36 3.00
C PRO A 16 29.12 -26.13 4.25
N VAL A 17 29.76 -25.45 5.20
CA VAL A 17 29.78 -25.91 6.58
C VAL A 17 28.77 -25.04 7.30
N SER A 18 27.77 -25.67 7.94
CA SER A 18 26.85 -24.96 8.84
C SER A 18 27.65 -24.14 9.85
N GLY A 19 27.22 -22.90 10.10
CA GLY A 19 27.84 -22.01 11.09
C GLY A 19 29.07 -21.18 10.68
N TYR A 20 29.67 -21.29 9.49
CA TYR A 20 30.76 -20.38 9.04
C TYR A 20 30.16 -19.20 8.19
N ILE A 21 30.58 -17.90 8.16
CA ILE A 21 31.87 -17.19 8.41
C ILE A 21 31.70 -15.67 8.67
N ASN A 22 32.62 -15.12 9.49
CA ASN A 22 33.18 -13.75 9.55
C ASN A 22 32.79 -12.98 10.84
N THR A 23 33.83 -12.62 11.58
CA THR A 23 33.79 -11.79 12.79
C THR A 23 34.49 -10.48 12.49
N SER A 24 33.77 -9.38 12.48
CA SER A 24 34.37 -8.05 12.36
C SER A 24 34.41 -7.39 13.73
N ASN A 25 35.61 -7.20 14.27
CA ASN A 25 35.82 -6.37 15.46
C ASN A 25 36.06 -4.92 15.01
N PHE A 26 35.17 -4.03 15.43
CA PHE A 26 35.32 -2.59 15.23
C PHE A 26 35.92 -2.01 16.51
N GLY A 27 37.03 -1.28 16.37
CA GLY A 27 37.66 -0.58 17.51
C GLY A 27 36.61 0.23 18.27
N GLY A 28 36.58 0.10 19.59
CA GLY A 28 35.52 0.64 20.44
C GLY A 28 36.05 1.06 21.80
N ASN A 29 35.25 1.82 22.55
CA ASN A 29 35.60 2.27 23.89
C ASN A 29 35.38 1.13 24.89
N ASN A 30 36.45 0.64 25.53
CA ASN A 30 36.44 -0.49 26.49
C ASN A 30 35.61 -0.26 27.77
N LYS A 31 34.82 0.82 27.80
CA LYS A 31 33.95 1.20 28.91
C LYS A 31 32.46 0.94 28.64
N ILE A 32 32.04 0.66 27.41
CA ILE A 32 30.61 0.45 27.12
C ILE A 32 30.24 -1.00 27.49
N ILE A 33 29.29 -1.17 28.41
CA ILE A 33 28.85 -2.48 28.91
C ILE A 33 27.59 -3.00 28.23
N ALA A 34 26.79 -2.10 27.65
CA ALA A 34 25.63 -2.43 26.83
C ALA A 34 25.28 -1.26 25.91
N GLU A 35 24.73 -1.58 24.73
CA GLU A 35 24.31 -0.64 23.70
C GLU A 35 23.14 -1.30 22.96
N PHE A 36 22.06 -0.60 22.66
CA PHE A 36 21.05 -1.10 21.73
C PHE A 36 20.20 0.02 21.16
N SER A 37 19.61 -0.23 19.99
CA SER A 37 18.69 0.70 19.33
C SER A 37 17.47 -0.06 18.83
N HIS A 38 16.30 0.18 19.42
CA HIS A 38 15.08 -0.56 19.11
C HIS A 38 13.87 0.37 19.07
N GLU A 39 12.90 0.02 18.22
CA GLU A 39 11.56 0.59 18.30
C GLU A 39 10.70 -0.24 19.25
N ILE A 40 10.06 0.42 20.22
CA ILE A 40 9.24 -0.21 21.24
C ILE A 40 7.83 0.35 21.14
N GLU A 41 6.85 -0.52 21.11
CA GLU A 41 5.44 -0.14 21.13
C GLU A 41 4.84 -0.26 22.53
N ILE A 42 4.21 0.82 22.99
CA ILE A 42 3.63 0.94 24.33
C ILE A 42 2.14 1.27 24.19
N PRO A 43 1.25 0.27 24.36
CA PRO A 43 -0.20 0.45 24.27
C PRO A 43 -0.76 1.47 25.28
N PRO A 44 -2.01 1.95 25.08
CA PRO A 44 -2.66 2.87 26.01
C PRO A 44 -2.72 2.29 27.42
N GLY A 45 -2.27 3.06 28.42
CA GLY A 45 -2.31 2.62 29.81
C GLY A 45 -1.20 1.64 30.21
N GLU A 46 -0.32 1.23 29.32
CA GLU A 46 0.81 0.33 29.60
C GLU A 46 2.12 1.06 29.93
N ASP A 47 3.13 0.30 30.35
CA ASP A 47 4.49 0.76 30.60
C ASP A 47 5.53 -0.12 29.87
N TYR A 48 6.71 0.43 29.64
CA TYR A 48 7.91 -0.30 29.29
C TYR A 48 9.05 0.18 30.17
N TYR A 49 9.92 -0.72 30.61
CA TYR A 49 11.06 -0.33 31.42
C TYR A 49 12.31 -1.11 31.07
N ILE A 50 13.43 -0.42 31.18
CA ILE A 50 14.79 -0.97 31.10
C ILE A 50 15.27 -1.15 32.53
N HIS A 51 15.63 -2.37 32.89
CA HIS A 51 16.13 -2.73 34.20
C HIS A 51 17.64 -2.94 34.12
N PHE A 52 18.40 -2.10 34.81
CA PHE A 52 19.84 -2.25 34.95
C PHE A 52 20.17 -2.88 36.31
N LEU A 53 20.88 -4.00 36.26
CA LEU A 53 21.38 -4.68 37.45
C LEU A 53 22.91 -4.78 37.41
N PRO A 54 23.62 -4.20 38.39
CA PRO A 54 25.08 -4.31 38.49
C PRO A 54 25.53 -5.78 38.42
N GLY A 55 26.47 -6.08 37.52
CA GLY A 55 27.01 -7.44 37.33
C GLY A 55 26.15 -8.42 36.52
N LYS A 56 24.86 -8.12 36.24
CA LYS A 56 24.03 -8.89 35.28
C LYS A 56 23.69 -8.12 33.99
N GLY A 57 24.00 -6.82 33.95
CA GLY A 57 23.82 -5.98 32.77
C GLY A 57 22.40 -5.44 32.68
N ILE A 58 21.83 -5.48 31.47
CA ILE A 58 20.49 -4.97 31.18
C ILE A 58 19.53 -6.14 30.97
N ASP A 59 18.36 -6.04 31.57
CA ASP A 59 17.16 -6.78 31.22
C ASP A 59 16.05 -5.79 30.84
N VAL A 60 15.18 -6.19 29.93
CA VAL A 60 14.06 -5.37 29.45
C VAL A 60 12.76 -6.12 29.58
N LYS A 61 11.65 -5.41 29.71
CA LYS A 61 10.31 -6.00 29.73
C LYS A 61 10.05 -6.72 28.41
N ASN A 62 9.82 -8.03 28.45
CA ASN A 62 9.50 -8.80 27.24
C ASN A 62 8.10 -8.42 26.72
N VAL A 63 7.98 -8.19 25.41
CA VAL A 63 6.73 -7.88 24.72
C VAL A 63 6.59 -8.87 23.57
N SER A 64 5.48 -9.58 23.52
CA SER A 64 5.20 -10.56 22.47
C SER A 64 3.79 -10.35 21.93
N TYR A 65 3.71 -10.30 20.59
CA TYR A 65 2.46 -10.15 19.87
C TYR A 65 1.86 -11.50 19.49
N VAL A 66 2.65 -12.58 19.55
CA VAL A 66 2.33 -13.91 19.04
C VAL A 66 1.86 -14.91 20.12
N ASN A 67 1.80 -14.52 21.39
CA ASN A 67 1.51 -15.43 22.50
C ASN A 67 0.20 -16.25 22.33
N ASN A 68 -0.83 -15.66 21.72
CA ASN A 68 -2.13 -16.30 21.50
C ASN A 68 -2.32 -16.81 20.06
N LEU A 69 -1.28 -16.81 19.24
CA LEU A 69 -1.33 -17.24 17.84
C LEU A 69 -0.94 -18.71 17.69
N SER A 70 -1.48 -19.35 16.66
CA SER A 70 -1.19 -20.72 16.28
C SER A 70 0.25 -20.86 15.75
N GLN A 71 0.73 -22.10 15.63
CA GLN A 71 2.07 -22.35 15.09
C GLN A 71 2.18 -21.93 13.62
N LYS A 72 1.14 -22.14 12.82
CA LYS A 72 1.11 -21.72 11.42
C LYS A 72 1.20 -20.20 11.28
N GLU A 73 0.42 -19.48 12.09
CA GLU A 73 0.45 -18.01 12.10
C GLU A 73 1.82 -17.48 12.49
N LYS A 74 2.47 -18.08 13.50
CA LYS A 74 3.86 -17.76 13.89
C LYS A 74 4.86 -18.00 12.75
N MET A 75 4.72 -19.11 12.03
CA MET A 75 5.54 -19.41 10.85
C MET A 75 5.32 -18.39 9.73
N ALA A 76 4.07 -18.03 9.44
CA ALA A 76 3.74 -17.03 8.42
C ALA A 76 4.30 -15.65 8.77
N ILE A 77 4.24 -15.24 10.05
CA ILE A 77 4.85 -14.00 10.52
C ILE A 77 6.37 -14.05 10.37
N ALA A 78 7.02 -15.15 10.76
CA ALA A 78 8.48 -15.28 10.63
C ALA A 78 8.95 -15.26 9.17
N ARG A 79 8.11 -15.72 8.23
CA ARG A 79 8.36 -15.68 6.79
C ARG A 79 8.27 -14.26 6.22
N ALA A 80 7.40 -13.41 6.77
CA ALA A 80 7.21 -12.04 6.30
C ALA A 80 8.42 -11.14 6.64
N PRO A 81 8.64 -10.05 5.86
CA PRO A 81 9.68 -9.08 6.17
C PRO A 81 9.59 -8.54 7.59
N SER A 82 10.73 -8.35 8.26
CA SER A 82 10.79 -7.89 9.66
C SER A 82 9.97 -6.62 9.93
N TRP A 83 9.93 -5.68 8.99
CA TRP A 83 9.18 -4.42 9.11
C TRP A 83 7.65 -4.59 9.07
N LEU A 84 7.14 -5.76 8.65
CA LEU A 84 5.72 -6.09 8.61
C LEU A 84 5.27 -6.97 9.78
N GLN A 85 6.18 -7.70 10.42
CA GLN A 85 5.85 -8.78 11.36
C GLN A 85 4.95 -8.32 12.50
N ARG A 86 5.18 -7.12 13.05
CA ARG A 86 4.40 -6.60 14.18
C ARG A 86 2.94 -6.34 13.80
N GLU A 87 2.71 -5.62 12.71
CA GLU A 87 1.36 -5.29 12.24
C GLU A 87 0.63 -6.53 11.73
N LEU A 88 1.33 -7.43 11.04
CA LEU A 88 0.80 -8.72 10.62
C LEU A 88 0.36 -9.57 11.83
N ALA A 89 1.18 -9.64 12.89
CA ALA A 89 0.85 -10.36 14.13
C ALA A 89 -0.39 -9.78 14.84
N LYS A 90 -0.61 -8.47 14.78
CA LYS A 90 -1.83 -7.84 15.31
C LYS A 90 -3.04 -8.23 14.50
N GLN A 91 -2.92 -8.26 13.16
CA GLN A 91 -4.04 -8.58 12.29
C GLN A 91 -4.51 -10.03 12.44
N PHE A 92 -3.59 -10.98 12.64
CA PHE A 92 -3.92 -12.40 12.94
C PHE A 92 -4.81 -12.60 14.17
N ARG A 93 -4.97 -11.59 15.03
CA ARG A 93 -5.95 -11.65 16.15
C ARG A 93 -7.40 -11.52 15.69
N PHE A 94 -7.63 -11.08 14.46
CA PHE A 94 -8.95 -10.77 13.90
C PHE A 94 -9.31 -11.58 12.65
N ILE A 95 -8.34 -12.29 12.05
CA ILE A 95 -8.52 -13.08 10.81
C ILE A 95 -8.20 -14.56 11.05
N GLY A 96 -8.50 -15.43 10.07
CA GLY A 96 -8.31 -16.87 10.19
C GLY A 96 -6.94 -17.40 9.70
N GLU A 97 -6.72 -18.70 9.88
CA GLU A 97 -5.47 -19.37 9.48
C GLU A 97 -5.28 -19.45 7.95
N GLU A 98 -6.33 -19.27 7.16
CA GLU A 98 -6.27 -19.30 5.68
C GLU A 98 -5.29 -18.25 5.12
N TYR A 99 -5.08 -17.14 5.83
CA TYR A 99 -4.09 -16.12 5.48
C TYR A 99 -2.65 -16.57 5.75
N ALA A 100 -2.44 -17.36 6.82
CA ALA A 100 -1.15 -17.97 7.11
C ALA A 100 -0.84 -19.06 6.07
N ASP A 101 -1.84 -19.87 5.70
CA ASP A 101 -1.72 -20.87 4.64
C ASP A 101 -1.35 -20.22 3.29
N LEU A 102 -1.94 -19.07 2.95
CA LEU A 102 -1.55 -18.32 1.75
C LEU A 102 -0.06 -17.94 1.82
N LEU A 103 0.38 -17.22 2.87
CA LEU A 103 1.76 -16.73 2.97
C LEU A 103 2.80 -17.85 2.94
N LEU A 104 2.49 -19.00 3.53
CA LEU A 104 3.41 -20.14 3.62
C LEU A 104 3.55 -20.93 2.31
N ASN A 105 2.56 -20.90 1.42
CA ASN A 105 2.51 -21.74 0.21
C ASN A 105 2.74 -20.97 -1.12
N ILE A 106 3.17 -19.72 -1.05
CA ILE A 106 3.44 -18.85 -2.22
C ILE A 106 4.94 -18.57 -2.39
N GLU A 107 5.32 -18.21 -3.62
CA GLU A 107 6.71 -17.82 -3.94
C GLU A 107 7.14 -16.59 -3.12
N LYS A 108 8.39 -16.56 -2.66
CA LYS A 108 8.91 -15.51 -1.76
C LYS A 108 8.69 -14.09 -2.26
N LYS A 109 8.75 -13.87 -3.58
CA LYS A 109 8.57 -12.57 -4.23
C LYS A 109 7.18 -11.94 -4.07
N TYR A 110 6.17 -12.70 -3.63
CA TYR A 110 4.82 -12.16 -3.39
C TYR A 110 4.53 -11.95 -1.89
N VAL A 111 5.42 -12.43 -1.01
CA VAL A 111 5.16 -12.51 0.43
C VAL A 111 5.00 -11.10 1.02
N ASP A 112 5.83 -10.15 0.62
CA ASP A 112 5.82 -8.80 1.16
C ASP A 112 4.59 -8.01 0.70
N GLU A 113 4.17 -8.08 -0.56
CA GLU A 113 2.92 -7.44 -1.00
C GLU A 113 1.68 -8.03 -0.31
N ILE A 114 1.61 -9.36 -0.18
CA ILE A 114 0.50 -10.04 0.48
C ILE A 114 0.50 -9.71 1.97
N ALA A 115 1.65 -9.80 2.65
CA ALA A 115 1.78 -9.48 4.06
C ALA A 115 1.46 -8.01 4.34
N PHE A 116 1.88 -7.08 3.48
CA PHE A 116 1.50 -5.67 3.58
C PHE A 116 -0.02 -5.50 3.43
N SER A 117 -0.62 -6.14 2.42
CA SER A 117 -2.06 -6.06 2.16
C SER A 117 -2.88 -6.60 3.34
N ILE A 118 -2.40 -7.64 4.02
CA ILE A 118 -3.03 -8.14 5.26
C ILE A 118 -2.85 -7.13 6.40
N ALA A 119 -1.60 -6.72 6.67
CA ALA A 119 -1.23 -5.91 7.82
C ALA A 119 -1.83 -4.49 7.80
N TYR A 120 -2.02 -3.92 6.60
CA TYR A 120 -2.51 -2.55 6.39
C TYR A 120 -3.86 -2.49 5.66
N SER A 121 -4.64 -3.57 5.71
CA SER A 121 -6.09 -3.50 5.50
C SER A 121 -6.79 -2.99 6.77
N PRO A 122 -8.05 -2.53 6.68
CA PRO A 122 -8.81 -2.18 7.87
C PRO A 122 -8.87 -3.35 8.86
N VAL A 123 -8.86 -3.05 10.16
CA VAL A 123 -8.71 -4.07 11.23
C VAL A 123 -9.87 -5.07 11.18
N GLY A 124 -9.53 -6.35 10.97
CA GLY A 124 -10.49 -7.45 10.83
C GLY A 124 -11.27 -7.50 9.51
N ASP A 125 -11.00 -6.61 8.57
CA ASP A 125 -11.71 -6.51 7.29
C ASP A 125 -10.71 -6.56 6.13
N VAL A 126 -10.10 -7.74 5.99
CA VAL A 126 -9.06 -8.05 5.01
C VAL A 126 -9.71 -8.75 3.81
N PRO A 127 -9.34 -8.41 2.56
CA PRO A 127 -9.81 -9.16 1.38
C PRO A 127 -9.49 -10.66 1.50
N THR A 128 -10.23 -11.50 0.77
CA THR A 128 -10.02 -12.96 0.80
C THR A 128 -8.61 -13.34 0.31
N PRO A 129 -8.03 -14.46 0.76
CA PRO A 129 -6.71 -14.92 0.30
C PRO A 129 -6.54 -14.97 -1.23
N ASP A 130 -7.57 -15.41 -1.97
CA ASP A 130 -7.52 -15.47 -3.44
C ASP A 130 -7.34 -14.08 -4.07
N ILE A 131 -8.06 -13.07 -3.56
CA ILE A 131 -7.92 -11.67 -4.01
C ILE A 131 -6.55 -11.10 -3.67
N LEU A 132 -6.02 -11.42 -2.48
CA LEU A 132 -4.69 -10.98 -2.09
C LEU A 132 -3.61 -11.58 -3.00
N PHE A 133 -3.76 -12.86 -3.35
CA PHE A 133 -2.90 -13.53 -4.32
C PHE A 133 -3.01 -12.87 -5.69
N ASP A 134 -4.22 -12.71 -6.25
CA ASP A 134 -4.42 -12.12 -7.56
C ASP A 134 -3.88 -10.69 -7.62
N ASN A 135 -4.12 -9.88 -6.57
CA ASN A 135 -3.60 -8.54 -6.48
C ASN A 135 -2.07 -8.50 -6.58
N ALA A 136 -1.36 -9.34 -5.82
CA ALA A 136 0.10 -9.44 -5.88
C ALA A 136 0.58 -10.05 -7.21
N TYR A 137 -0.06 -11.11 -7.68
CA TYR A 137 0.27 -11.79 -8.93
C TYR A 137 0.20 -10.84 -10.13
N PHE A 138 -0.91 -10.09 -10.27
CA PHE A 138 -1.10 -9.17 -11.39
C PHE A 138 -0.26 -7.90 -11.30
N ILE A 139 0.32 -7.55 -10.15
CA ILE A 139 1.38 -6.53 -10.09
C ILE A 139 2.59 -6.98 -10.93
N TYR A 140 3.07 -8.20 -10.70
CA TYR A 140 4.21 -8.76 -11.45
C TYR A 140 3.85 -9.16 -12.88
N GLU A 141 2.64 -9.64 -13.16
CA GLU A 141 2.26 -9.94 -14.55
C GLU A 141 2.13 -8.67 -15.40
N ASN A 142 1.53 -7.60 -14.86
CA ASN A 142 1.39 -6.35 -15.61
C ASN A 142 2.74 -5.70 -15.90
N ASP A 143 3.72 -5.81 -14.98
CA ASP A 143 5.10 -5.35 -15.15
C ASP A 143 5.73 -5.80 -16.47
N ARG A 144 5.40 -7.02 -16.92
CA ARG A 144 5.94 -7.65 -18.14
C ARG A 144 5.53 -6.94 -19.43
N TYR A 145 4.47 -6.13 -19.38
CA TYR A 145 3.89 -5.44 -20.53
C TYR A 145 4.14 -3.93 -20.50
N LEU A 146 4.75 -3.40 -19.45
CA LEU A 146 4.96 -1.97 -19.26
C LEU A 146 6.43 -1.62 -19.50
N ASP A 147 6.71 -0.85 -20.55
CA ASP A 147 8.08 -0.46 -20.85
C ASP A 147 8.60 0.65 -19.91
N TYR A 148 7.74 1.56 -19.46
CA TYR A 148 8.16 2.74 -18.68
C TYR A 148 8.52 2.46 -17.22
N VAL A 149 8.15 1.30 -16.67
CA VAL A 149 8.31 0.94 -15.26
C VAL A 149 8.79 -0.50 -15.15
N LYS A 150 9.51 -0.80 -14.07
CA LYS A 150 9.81 -2.17 -13.65
C LYS A 150 9.74 -2.33 -12.14
N ILE A 151 9.38 -3.52 -11.65
CA ILE A 151 9.50 -3.84 -10.23
C ILE A 151 10.95 -4.15 -9.88
N VAL A 152 11.38 -3.69 -8.69
CA VAL A 152 12.71 -3.90 -8.14
C VAL A 152 12.59 -4.58 -6.78
N ASP A 153 12.94 -5.87 -6.73
CA ASP A 153 12.99 -6.66 -5.50
C ASP A 153 14.35 -6.50 -4.81
N VAL A 154 14.35 -6.03 -3.57
CA VAL A 154 15.55 -5.84 -2.75
C VAL A 154 15.61 -6.93 -1.70
N ASN A 155 16.50 -7.91 -1.92
CA ASN A 155 16.75 -9.00 -0.98
C ASN A 155 17.82 -8.61 0.06
N ASN A 156 17.44 -8.48 1.33
CA ASN A 156 18.35 -8.20 2.45
C ASN A 156 18.08 -9.14 3.63
N GLY A 157 18.18 -10.46 3.38
CA GLY A 157 17.88 -11.49 4.37
C GLY A 157 16.39 -11.53 4.73
N SER A 158 16.08 -11.30 6.01
CA SER A 158 14.72 -11.22 6.57
C SER A 158 14.07 -9.84 6.42
N ASN A 159 14.81 -8.83 5.95
CA ASN A 159 14.31 -7.45 5.77
C ASN A 159 14.24 -7.05 4.29
N TYR A 160 13.57 -7.88 3.49
CA TYR A 160 13.37 -7.65 2.05
C TYR A 160 12.13 -6.79 1.77
N TYR A 161 12.10 -6.15 0.62
CA TYR A 161 10.99 -5.33 0.14
C TYR A 161 11.07 -5.16 -1.38
N SER A 162 9.98 -4.71 -1.97
CA SER A 162 9.85 -4.36 -3.38
C SER A 162 9.50 -2.89 -3.57
N THR A 163 9.83 -2.35 -4.75
CA THR A 163 9.44 -1.00 -5.16
C THR A 163 9.45 -0.88 -6.69
N LEU A 164 9.12 0.29 -7.21
CA LEU A 164 9.11 0.59 -8.64
C LEU A 164 10.33 1.41 -9.06
N GLN A 165 10.88 1.11 -10.23
CA GLN A 165 11.79 2.00 -10.96
C GLN A 165 11.12 2.39 -12.28
N TYR A 166 10.93 3.69 -12.52
CA TYR A 166 10.28 4.19 -13.74
C TYR A 166 11.13 5.22 -14.47
N ARG A 167 10.83 5.41 -15.76
CA ARG A 167 11.47 6.37 -16.66
C ARG A 167 10.59 7.59 -16.86
N ILE A 168 11.18 8.77 -16.77
CA ILE A 168 10.54 10.06 -17.09
C ILE A 168 11.36 10.81 -18.15
N ILE A 169 10.74 11.80 -18.77
CA ILE A 169 11.47 12.80 -19.56
C ILE A 169 11.33 14.16 -18.88
N GLU A 170 12.44 14.80 -18.54
CA GLU A 170 12.47 16.10 -17.85
C GLU A 170 13.39 17.04 -18.62
N ASN A 171 12.85 18.15 -19.14
CA ASN A 171 13.58 19.11 -19.99
C ASN A 171 14.26 18.46 -21.22
N GLY A 172 13.64 17.41 -21.78
CA GLY A 172 14.17 16.65 -22.92
C GLY A 172 15.22 15.60 -22.57
N GLU A 173 15.55 15.41 -21.28
CA GLU A 173 16.47 14.38 -20.81
C GLU A 173 15.72 13.21 -20.15
N GLU A 174 16.11 11.99 -20.49
CA GLU A 174 15.58 10.76 -19.87
C GLU A 174 16.20 10.55 -18.48
N LYS A 175 15.36 10.24 -17.50
CA LYS A 175 15.78 9.93 -16.12
C LYS A 175 15.11 8.68 -15.60
N GLU A 176 15.88 7.85 -14.90
CA GLU A 176 15.36 6.74 -14.11
C GLU A 176 15.17 7.20 -12.66
N ILE A 177 13.98 6.95 -12.12
CA ILE A 177 13.60 7.35 -10.76
C ILE A 177 13.18 6.11 -9.99
N LEU A 178 13.66 6.01 -8.75
CA LEU A 178 13.24 4.96 -7.81
C LEU A 178 12.09 5.50 -6.95
N CYS A 179 10.96 4.80 -6.96
CA CYS A 179 9.83 5.11 -6.10
C CYS A 179 10.19 4.80 -4.64
N PRO A 180 9.81 5.65 -3.66
CA PRO A 180 9.89 5.28 -2.26
C PRO A 180 9.05 4.02 -1.98
N PRO A 181 9.58 2.98 -1.30
CA PRO A 181 8.84 1.75 -1.05
C PRO A 181 7.49 1.98 -0.37
N SER A 182 7.41 2.91 0.58
CA SER A 182 6.15 3.25 1.25
C SER A 182 5.07 3.74 0.28
N ILE A 183 5.46 4.46 -0.78
CA ILE A 183 4.51 4.94 -1.80
C ILE A 183 4.04 3.77 -2.68
N TYR A 184 4.93 2.87 -3.06
CA TYR A 184 4.58 1.63 -3.77
C TYR A 184 3.55 0.80 -2.97
N TYR A 185 3.83 0.52 -1.70
CA TYR A 185 2.92 -0.32 -0.92
C TYR A 185 1.55 0.34 -0.69
N TRP A 186 1.50 1.61 -0.27
CA TRP A 186 0.23 2.27 0.01
C TRP A 186 -0.62 2.58 -1.22
N PHE A 187 0.00 2.87 -2.37
CA PHE A 187 -0.70 3.43 -3.52
C PHE A 187 -0.55 2.62 -4.81
N VAL A 188 0.07 1.44 -4.76
CA VAL A 188 0.04 0.42 -5.83
C VAL A 188 -0.40 -0.92 -5.26
N VAL A 189 0.23 -1.37 -4.16
CA VAL A 189 -0.03 -2.71 -3.59
C VAL A 189 -1.37 -2.79 -2.88
N SER A 190 -1.81 -1.74 -2.18
CA SER A 190 -3.10 -1.72 -1.47
C SER A 190 -4.25 -2.23 -2.37
N PRO A 191 -5.00 -3.27 -1.94
CA PRO A 191 -6.04 -3.90 -2.77
C PRO A 191 -7.29 -3.02 -2.95
N ARG A 192 -7.54 -2.10 -2.01
CA ARG A 192 -8.59 -1.07 -2.13
C ARG A 192 -8.05 0.12 -2.92
N ALA A 193 -8.67 0.42 -4.06
CA ALA A 193 -8.39 1.56 -4.93
C ALA A 193 -8.88 2.86 -4.30
N THR A 194 -10.14 2.92 -3.85
CA THR A 194 -10.73 4.05 -3.13
C THR A 194 -11.44 3.62 -1.82
N VAL A 195 -12.79 3.62 -1.79
CA VAL A 195 -13.66 3.32 -0.64
C VAL A 195 -14.37 1.97 -0.79
N GLU A 196 -14.30 1.37 -1.96
CA GLU A 196 -14.89 0.08 -2.30
C GLU A 196 -14.28 -1.06 -1.48
N ASP A 197 -15.03 -2.15 -1.39
CA ASP A 197 -14.51 -3.42 -0.89
C ASP A 197 -13.81 -4.14 -2.03
N ALA A 198 -12.59 -4.63 -1.78
CA ALA A 198 -11.87 -5.46 -2.74
C ALA A 198 -12.52 -6.85 -2.82
N ILE A 199 -13.35 -7.04 -3.85
CA ILE A 199 -14.10 -8.28 -4.13
C ILE A 199 -13.89 -8.73 -5.58
N TYR A 200 -14.24 -9.98 -5.87
CA TYR A 200 -14.37 -10.44 -7.25
C TYR A 200 -15.66 -9.91 -7.87
N VAL A 201 -15.53 -9.32 -9.05
CA VAL A 201 -16.66 -8.94 -9.91
C VAL A 201 -16.43 -9.54 -11.28
N TYR A 202 -17.43 -10.22 -11.83
CA TYR A 202 -17.31 -10.98 -13.08
C TYR A 202 -16.22 -12.06 -13.01
N ASP A 203 -16.09 -12.71 -11.85
CA ASP A 203 -15.05 -13.71 -11.54
C ASP A 203 -13.61 -13.18 -11.69
N LYS A 204 -13.43 -11.86 -11.57
CA LYS A 204 -12.16 -11.17 -11.79
C LYS A 204 -11.92 -10.07 -10.77
N PHE A 205 -10.67 -9.94 -10.30
CA PHE A 205 -10.27 -8.79 -9.51
C PHE A 205 -10.00 -7.61 -10.44
N TRP A 206 -10.25 -6.37 -9.98
CA TRP A 206 -10.19 -5.18 -10.84
C TRP A 206 -8.86 -5.00 -11.55
N ARG A 207 -7.75 -5.38 -10.89
CA ARG A 207 -6.40 -5.22 -11.47
C ARG A 207 -6.23 -6.05 -12.74
N GLU A 208 -6.75 -7.27 -12.72
CA GLU A 208 -6.79 -8.13 -13.90
C GLU A 208 -7.80 -7.60 -14.92
N TYR A 209 -9.03 -7.34 -14.48
CA TYR A 209 -10.13 -6.97 -15.35
C TYR A 209 -9.80 -5.72 -16.17
N LEU A 210 -9.40 -4.62 -15.53
CA LEU A 210 -9.14 -3.36 -16.22
C LEU A 210 -7.94 -3.43 -17.18
N PHE A 211 -6.96 -4.29 -16.89
CA PHE A 211 -5.75 -4.36 -17.69
C PHE A 211 -5.93 -5.23 -18.95
N TYR A 212 -6.60 -6.38 -18.81
CA TYR A 212 -6.69 -7.41 -19.86
C TYR A 212 -8.02 -7.47 -20.59
N HIS A 213 -9.05 -6.77 -20.12
CA HIS A 213 -10.37 -6.78 -20.73
C HIS A 213 -10.75 -5.42 -21.33
N ASN A 214 -11.58 -5.48 -22.38
CA ASN A 214 -12.36 -4.36 -22.90
C ASN A 214 -13.64 -4.90 -23.55
N ASP A 215 -14.67 -4.07 -23.53
CA ASP A 215 -15.87 -4.26 -24.34
C ASP A 215 -15.61 -3.87 -25.80
N ILE A 216 -16.25 -4.55 -26.75
CA ILE A 216 -16.14 -4.20 -28.16
C ILE A 216 -16.56 -2.73 -28.37
N GLY A 217 -15.71 -1.97 -29.05
CA GLY A 217 -15.88 -0.54 -29.29
C GLY A 217 -15.21 0.37 -28.25
N TYR A 218 -14.74 -0.18 -27.14
CA TYR A 218 -14.01 0.53 -26.09
C TYR A 218 -12.52 0.15 -26.08
N PRO A 219 -11.62 1.04 -25.64
CA PRO A 219 -10.18 0.79 -25.72
C PRO A 219 -9.70 -0.20 -24.66
N LEU A 220 -8.73 -1.04 -25.00
CA LEU A 220 -8.05 -1.95 -24.06
C LEU A 220 -6.86 -1.25 -23.39
N LEU A 221 -6.75 -1.32 -22.06
CA LEU A 221 -5.72 -0.60 -21.30
C LEU A 221 -4.30 -1.08 -21.64
N MET A 222 -4.06 -2.39 -21.59
CA MET A 222 -2.75 -2.97 -21.94
C MET A 222 -2.30 -2.58 -23.35
N GLU A 223 -3.21 -2.56 -24.32
CA GLU A 223 -2.90 -2.13 -25.69
C GLU A 223 -2.47 -0.66 -25.75
N LYS A 224 -3.10 0.23 -24.97
CA LYS A 224 -2.72 1.65 -24.92
C LYS A 224 -1.39 1.91 -24.24
N LEU A 225 -0.99 1.06 -23.30
CA LEU A 225 0.28 1.19 -22.59
C LEU A 225 1.44 0.52 -23.33
N SER A 226 1.16 -0.40 -24.25
CA SER A 226 2.15 -1.10 -25.06
C SER A 226 3.05 -0.12 -25.82
N GLY A 227 4.37 -0.20 -25.59
CA GLY A 227 5.38 0.61 -26.26
C GLY A 227 5.59 2.02 -25.67
N ILE A 228 4.85 2.40 -24.63
CA ILE A 228 5.03 3.69 -23.94
C ILE A 228 6.28 3.64 -23.07
N LYS A 229 7.25 4.51 -23.37
CA LYS A 229 8.59 4.48 -22.73
C LYS A 229 8.71 5.31 -21.47
N TYR A 230 7.83 6.28 -21.27
CA TYR A 230 7.92 7.26 -20.20
C TYR A 230 6.64 7.28 -19.36
N LEU A 231 6.79 7.31 -18.05
CA LEU A 231 5.69 7.51 -17.10
C LEU A 231 5.05 8.87 -17.33
N TRP A 232 5.87 9.93 -17.32
CA TRP A 232 5.46 11.32 -17.41
C TRP A 232 6.58 12.18 -18.03
N ASP A 233 6.21 13.34 -18.56
CA ASP A 233 7.07 14.32 -19.22
C ASP A 233 7.34 15.59 -18.40
N CYS A 234 6.91 15.59 -17.14
CA CYS A 234 7.05 16.70 -16.21
C CYS A 234 6.38 18.01 -16.70
N GLU A 235 5.39 17.92 -17.58
CA GLU A 235 4.62 19.06 -18.06
C GLU A 235 3.22 19.10 -17.43
N SER A 236 2.77 20.32 -17.09
CA SER A 236 1.40 20.58 -16.68
C SER A 236 0.56 20.96 -17.90
N TYR A 237 -0.56 20.25 -18.12
CA TYR A 237 -1.40 20.45 -19.31
C TYR A 237 -2.88 20.15 -19.04
N ARG A 238 -3.72 20.49 -20.02
CA ARG A 238 -5.17 20.23 -20.00
C ARG A 238 -5.55 19.51 -21.27
N PRO A 239 -5.71 18.18 -21.22
CA PRO A 239 -6.14 17.42 -22.37
C PRO A 239 -7.46 17.98 -22.93
N PRO A 240 -7.56 18.28 -24.24
CA PRO A 240 -8.78 18.78 -24.83
C PRO A 240 -9.87 17.70 -24.88
N ALA A 241 -11.13 18.14 -24.92
CA ALA A 241 -12.27 17.27 -25.13
C ALA A 241 -12.18 16.54 -26.47
N HIS A 242 -12.65 15.29 -26.52
CA HIS A 242 -12.75 14.49 -27.75
C HIS A 242 -11.46 14.32 -28.54
N ARG A 243 -10.30 14.45 -27.86
CA ARG A 243 -8.99 14.30 -28.50
C ARG A 243 -8.80 12.91 -29.10
N THR A 244 -7.91 12.83 -30.07
CA THR A 244 -7.56 11.61 -30.78
C THR A 244 -6.33 10.97 -30.15
N TRP A 245 -6.14 9.66 -30.34
CA TRP A 245 -4.95 8.97 -29.84
C TRP A 245 -3.65 9.59 -30.39
N LYS A 246 -3.65 9.95 -31.67
CA LYS A 246 -2.53 10.63 -32.33
C LYS A 246 -2.18 11.94 -31.63
N TYR A 247 -3.18 12.77 -31.33
CA TYR A 247 -2.95 14.02 -30.59
C TYR A 247 -2.27 13.75 -29.24
N SER A 248 -2.81 12.80 -28.47
CA SER A 248 -2.27 12.43 -27.15
C SER A 248 -0.79 12.04 -27.25
N MET A 249 -0.45 11.14 -28.17
CA MET A 249 0.93 10.64 -28.30
C MET A 249 1.90 11.64 -28.97
N GLU A 250 1.42 12.56 -29.81
CA GLU A 250 2.26 13.61 -30.40
C GLU A 250 2.61 14.72 -29.40
N ASN A 251 1.73 15.00 -28.43
CA ASN A 251 1.94 16.07 -27.45
C ASN A 251 2.54 15.54 -26.14
N HIS A 252 2.05 14.40 -25.64
CA HIS A 252 2.45 13.82 -24.36
C HIS A 252 2.57 12.29 -24.49
N PRO A 253 3.66 11.74 -25.08
CA PRO A 253 3.87 10.30 -25.26
C PRO A 253 4.22 9.59 -23.94
N THR A 254 3.30 9.63 -22.99
CA THR A 254 3.49 9.22 -21.60
C THR A 254 2.37 8.30 -21.11
N ALA A 255 2.65 7.50 -20.09
CA ALA A 255 1.67 6.60 -19.50
C ALA A 255 0.52 7.37 -18.85
N ILE A 256 0.81 8.52 -18.22
CA ILE A 256 -0.22 9.40 -17.64
C ILE A 256 -1.22 9.84 -18.71
N GLU A 257 -0.75 10.31 -19.86
CA GLU A 257 -1.66 10.73 -20.93
C GLU A 257 -2.38 9.54 -21.59
N ALA A 258 -1.69 8.40 -21.77
CA ALA A 258 -2.30 7.20 -22.32
C ALA A 258 -3.50 6.73 -21.47
N ILE A 259 -3.36 6.76 -20.15
CA ILE A 259 -4.43 6.39 -19.21
C ILE A 259 -5.51 7.48 -19.18
N ASN A 260 -5.15 8.77 -19.20
CA ASN A 260 -6.14 9.85 -19.31
C ASN A 260 -6.99 9.71 -20.57
N TYR A 261 -6.39 9.29 -21.69
CA TYR A 261 -7.10 9.03 -22.93
C TYR A 261 -8.01 7.82 -22.75
N TRP A 262 -7.48 6.72 -22.23
CA TRP A 262 -8.24 5.50 -21.99
C TRP A 262 -9.46 5.72 -21.10
N VAL A 263 -9.32 6.41 -19.96
CA VAL A 263 -10.43 6.72 -19.04
C VAL A 263 -11.51 7.53 -19.77
N GLY A 264 -11.13 8.60 -20.47
CA GLY A 264 -12.07 9.46 -21.20
C GLY A 264 -12.84 8.71 -22.29
N LYS A 265 -12.18 7.78 -22.98
CA LYS A 265 -12.80 6.93 -24.01
C LYS A 265 -13.55 5.72 -23.45
N SER A 266 -13.38 5.41 -22.17
CA SER A 266 -14.08 4.31 -21.49
C SER A 266 -15.38 4.76 -20.85
N ILE A 267 -15.45 6.01 -20.37
CA ILE A 267 -16.65 6.62 -19.78
C ILE A 267 -17.13 7.75 -20.70
N THR A 268 -17.89 7.37 -21.73
CA THR A 268 -18.35 8.28 -22.78
C THR A 268 -19.71 8.92 -22.49
N THR A 269 -20.43 8.44 -21.48
CA THR A 269 -21.80 8.88 -21.17
C THR A 269 -21.95 9.22 -19.68
N LEU A 270 -22.85 10.17 -19.39
CA LEU A 270 -23.19 10.54 -18.02
C LEU A 270 -24.14 9.51 -17.42
N ALA A 271 -23.82 9.02 -16.22
CA ALA A 271 -24.69 8.12 -15.47
C ALA A 271 -25.98 8.85 -15.02
N ILE A 272 -27.16 8.35 -15.40
CA ILE A 272 -28.48 8.82 -14.93
C ILE A 272 -29.20 7.72 -14.10
N GLY A 273 -28.81 6.47 -14.30
CA GLY A 273 -29.31 5.25 -13.63
C GLY A 273 -28.49 4.83 -12.41
N ASP A 274 -27.97 3.60 -12.44
CA ASP A 274 -27.19 3.02 -11.33
C ASP A 274 -25.84 3.73 -11.14
N ARG A 275 -25.25 3.58 -9.96
CA ARG A 275 -24.05 4.30 -9.51
C ARG A 275 -23.08 3.28 -8.86
N PRO A 276 -22.45 2.42 -9.67
CA PRO A 276 -21.58 1.37 -9.14
C PRO A 276 -20.34 1.96 -8.48
N LEU A 277 -19.81 1.23 -7.49
CA LEU A 277 -18.57 1.58 -6.78
C LEU A 277 -17.41 0.64 -7.12
N GLN A 278 -17.66 -0.47 -7.82
CA GLN A 278 -16.61 -1.42 -8.19
C GLN A 278 -15.98 -1.00 -9.52
N PRO A 279 -14.63 -0.95 -9.64
CA PRO A 279 -13.98 -0.54 -10.88
C PRO A 279 -14.38 -1.37 -12.11
N ASN A 280 -14.60 -2.68 -11.94
CA ASN A 280 -15.03 -3.57 -13.03
C ASN A 280 -16.39 -3.17 -13.57
N GLU A 281 -17.35 -2.88 -12.69
CA GLU A 281 -18.71 -2.47 -13.04
C GLU A 281 -18.69 -1.11 -13.72
N VAL A 282 -17.96 -0.15 -13.13
CA VAL A 282 -17.79 1.18 -13.73
C VAL A 282 -17.21 1.09 -15.15
N TYR A 283 -16.19 0.27 -15.34
CA TYR A 283 -15.59 0.10 -16.65
C TYR A 283 -16.55 -0.54 -17.65
N HIS A 284 -17.33 -1.54 -17.21
CA HIS A 284 -18.29 -2.27 -18.04
C HIS A 284 -19.55 -1.45 -18.39
N GLU A 285 -19.97 -0.55 -17.52
CA GLU A 285 -21.18 0.26 -17.74
C GLU A 285 -20.97 1.44 -18.71
N HIS A 286 -19.71 1.81 -18.94
CA HIS A 286 -19.28 2.88 -19.85
C HIS A 286 -19.90 4.27 -19.58
N ASN A 287 -20.47 4.44 -18.38
CA ASN A 287 -21.08 5.67 -17.94
C ASN A 287 -20.64 6.01 -16.51
N GLY A 288 -20.68 7.30 -16.14
CA GLY A 288 -20.18 7.73 -14.85
C GLY A 288 -20.20 9.24 -14.63
N LEU A 289 -20.07 9.65 -13.38
CA LEU A 289 -19.75 11.02 -12.96
C LEU A 289 -18.37 11.03 -12.30
N CYS A 290 -18.06 12.07 -11.53
CA CYS A 290 -16.73 12.24 -10.93
C CYS A 290 -16.34 11.07 -10.01
N GLY A 291 -17.29 10.49 -9.26
CA GLY A 291 -17.06 9.32 -8.40
C GLY A 291 -16.58 8.10 -9.18
N GLU A 292 -17.35 7.68 -10.18
CA GLU A 292 -17.03 6.52 -11.02
C GLU A 292 -15.74 6.76 -11.83
N ILE A 293 -15.55 7.96 -12.35
CA ILE A 293 -14.32 8.33 -13.08
C ILE A 293 -13.10 8.27 -12.16
N GLN A 294 -13.21 8.74 -10.90
CA GLN A 294 -12.13 8.60 -9.93
C GLN A 294 -11.81 7.14 -9.67
N GLU A 295 -12.84 6.33 -9.37
CA GLU A 295 -12.71 4.89 -9.09
C GLU A 295 -11.95 4.18 -10.21
N LEU A 296 -12.46 4.33 -11.44
CA LEU A 296 -11.87 3.72 -12.63
C LEU A 296 -10.43 4.21 -12.86
N ALA A 297 -10.20 5.51 -12.74
CA ALA A 297 -8.90 6.08 -13.06
C ALA A 297 -7.83 5.77 -12.01
N VAL A 298 -8.19 5.68 -10.73
CA VAL A 298 -7.28 5.25 -9.66
C VAL A 298 -6.94 3.77 -9.86
N ALA A 299 -7.94 2.91 -10.04
CA ALA A 299 -7.72 1.49 -10.29
C ALA A 299 -6.88 1.25 -11.56
N ALA A 300 -7.17 1.94 -12.67
CA ALA A 300 -6.41 1.81 -13.91
C ALA A 300 -4.93 2.25 -13.76
N GLN A 301 -4.67 3.37 -13.08
CA GLN A 301 -3.30 3.81 -12.80
C GLN A 301 -2.55 2.81 -11.91
N ARG A 302 -3.20 2.27 -10.88
CA ARG A 302 -2.58 1.26 -10.03
C ARG A 302 -2.34 -0.06 -10.76
N ALA A 303 -3.26 -0.48 -11.64
CA ALA A 303 -3.05 -1.64 -12.52
C ALA A 303 -1.87 -1.43 -13.46
N ALA A 304 -1.64 -0.19 -13.88
CA ALA A 304 -0.50 0.24 -14.68
C ALA A 304 0.76 0.57 -13.84
N LEU A 305 0.82 0.14 -12.57
CA LEU A 305 1.96 0.37 -11.67
C LEU A 305 2.33 1.85 -11.51
N ILE A 306 1.33 2.74 -11.47
CA ILE A 306 1.49 4.15 -11.16
C ILE A 306 0.93 4.38 -9.76
N PRO A 307 1.74 4.84 -8.78
CA PRO A 307 1.24 5.12 -7.45
C PRO A 307 0.24 6.27 -7.47
N THR A 308 -1.00 5.99 -7.08
CA THR A 308 -2.11 6.93 -7.20
C THR A 308 -2.96 7.02 -5.93
N ALA A 309 -3.24 8.24 -5.48
CA ALA A 309 -4.10 8.55 -4.34
C ALA A 309 -5.46 9.12 -4.78
N PRO A 310 -6.59 8.64 -4.24
CA PRO A 310 -7.92 9.20 -4.49
C PRO A 310 -8.17 10.47 -3.66
N ILE A 311 -8.35 11.61 -4.32
CA ILE A 311 -8.56 12.92 -3.68
C ILE A 311 -10.04 13.26 -3.56
N ASN A 312 -10.44 13.71 -2.37
CA ASN A 312 -11.82 13.88 -1.98
C ASN A 312 -12.12 15.32 -1.52
N CYS A 313 -13.11 15.94 -2.17
CA CYS A 313 -13.71 17.22 -1.79
C CYS A 313 -15.20 17.00 -1.48
N LEU A 314 -15.51 16.09 -0.55
CA LEU A 314 -16.88 15.62 -0.28
C LEU A 314 -17.83 16.73 0.16
N GLY A 315 -17.34 17.69 0.96
CA GLY A 315 -18.15 18.81 1.46
C GLY A 315 -18.74 19.68 0.33
N GLU A 316 -18.05 19.75 -0.81
CA GLU A 316 -18.45 20.54 -1.96
C GLU A 316 -18.63 19.71 -3.24
N ASP A 317 -18.77 18.39 -3.11
CA ASP A 317 -19.19 17.47 -4.18
C ASP A 317 -18.26 17.48 -5.40
N HIS A 318 -17.01 17.04 -5.21
CA HIS A 318 -16.12 16.63 -6.31
C HIS A 318 -15.03 15.69 -5.81
N VAL A 319 -14.51 14.85 -6.71
CA VAL A 319 -13.44 13.89 -6.44
C VAL A 319 -12.58 13.71 -7.69
N TRP A 320 -11.30 13.40 -7.53
CA TRP A 320 -10.31 13.16 -8.62
C TRP A 320 -9.10 12.40 -8.05
N ARG A 321 -7.93 12.40 -8.70
CA ARG A 321 -6.76 11.66 -8.20
C ARG A 321 -5.47 12.46 -8.23
N GLU A 322 -4.48 11.99 -7.48
CA GLU A 322 -3.09 12.43 -7.60
C GLU A 322 -2.22 11.22 -7.95
N PHE A 323 -1.24 11.39 -8.85
CA PHE A 323 -0.20 10.39 -9.06
C PHE A 323 1.12 10.87 -8.45
N TYR A 324 2.00 9.93 -8.08
CA TYR A 324 3.28 10.25 -7.45
C TYR A 324 4.46 10.21 -8.43
N GLU A 325 5.22 11.31 -8.49
CA GLU A 325 6.53 11.42 -9.13
C GLU A 325 7.38 12.42 -8.34
N ARG A 326 8.26 11.96 -7.43
CA ARG A 326 9.04 12.84 -6.50
C ARG A 326 8.19 13.88 -5.75
N GLY A 327 6.90 13.60 -5.59
CA GLY A 327 5.86 14.53 -5.14
C GLY A 327 4.50 14.11 -5.70
N TRP A 328 3.41 14.62 -5.13
CA TRP A 328 2.08 14.37 -5.67
C TRP A 328 1.74 15.37 -6.76
N HIS A 329 1.09 14.91 -7.81
CA HIS A 329 0.64 15.71 -8.95
C HIS A 329 -0.85 15.52 -9.19
N GLN A 330 -1.61 16.61 -9.27
CA GLN A 330 -3.04 16.60 -9.56
C GLN A 330 -3.31 15.92 -10.92
N CYS A 331 -4.34 15.08 -11.00
CA CYS A 331 -4.79 14.47 -12.26
C CYS A 331 -6.30 14.25 -12.24
N ASP A 332 -7.01 14.71 -13.28
CA ASP A 332 -8.47 14.64 -13.34
C ASP A 332 -8.97 14.47 -14.78
N ASN A 333 -10.06 13.72 -14.91
CA ASN A 333 -10.78 13.47 -16.15
C ASN A 333 -12.19 14.02 -16.00
N TRP A 334 -12.68 14.73 -17.02
CA TRP A 334 -14.02 15.30 -16.99
C TRP A 334 -15.02 14.44 -17.76
N TRP A 335 -16.29 14.65 -17.42
CA TRP A 335 -17.39 13.82 -17.90
C TRP A 335 -17.49 13.74 -19.41
N ALA A 336 -17.93 12.59 -19.91
CA ALA A 336 -18.23 12.34 -21.32
C ALA A 336 -17.10 12.75 -22.27
N ASP A 337 -15.87 12.30 -21.96
CA ASP A 337 -14.65 12.62 -22.72
C ASP A 337 -14.40 14.14 -22.87
N GLY A 338 -14.78 14.91 -21.84
CA GLY A 338 -14.71 16.37 -21.81
C GLY A 338 -13.29 16.94 -21.65
N GLY A 339 -12.26 16.11 -21.65
CA GLY A 339 -10.88 16.48 -21.39
C GLY A 339 -10.46 16.25 -19.94
N GLY A 340 -9.59 17.09 -19.42
CA GLY A 340 -9.11 16.95 -18.04
C GLY A 340 -8.06 17.98 -17.64
N SER A 341 -7.33 17.64 -16.58
CA SER A 341 -6.27 18.47 -16.00
C SER A 341 -5.17 17.60 -15.41
N VAL A 342 -3.91 17.91 -15.75
CA VAL A 342 -2.70 17.22 -15.27
C VAL A 342 -1.75 18.25 -14.66
N ASP A 343 -1.31 18.01 -13.43
CA ASP A 343 -0.40 18.83 -12.65
C ASP A 343 -0.85 20.30 -12.49
N ASN A 344 -2.15 20.54 -12.29
CA ASN A 344 -2.70 21.88 -12.08
C ASN A 344 -3.54 21.95 -10.79
N PHE A 345 -2.88 22.16 -9.64
CA PHE A 345 -3.55 22.30 -8.35
C PHE A 345 -4.52 23.49 -8.24
N ASP A 346 -4.36 24.50 -9.10
CA ASP A 346 -5.22 25.69 -9.11
C ASP A 346 -6.58 25.48 -9.82
N GLU A 347 -6.80 24.31 -10.44
CA GLU A 347 -7.94 24.04 -11.35
C GLU A 347 -9.30 24.34 -10.70
N TYR A 348 -9.52 23.87 -9.47
CA TYR A 348 -10.84 23.98 -8.85
C TYR A 348 -11.05 25.31 -8.11
N ARG A 349 -10.15 25.65 -7.18
CA ARG A 349 -10.32 26.85 -6.34
C ARG A 349 -10.20 28.14 -7.16
N TYR A 350 -9.19 28.23 -8.01
CA TYR A 350 -8.82 29.51 -8.64
C TYR A 350 -9.33 29.66 -10.06
N LYS A 351 -9.46 28.55 -10.80
CA LYS A 351 -9.99 28.59 -12.17
C LYS A 351 -11.49 28.30 -12.24
N TRP A 352 -12.00 27.27 -11.56
CA TRP A 352 -13.46 27.04 -11.49
C TRP A 352 -14.15 27.94 -10.46
N HIS A 353 -13.38 28.72 -9.70
CA HIS A 353 -13.86 29.57 -8.61
C HIS A 353 -14.69 28.79 -7.58
N LYS A 354 -14.35 27.50 -7.38
CA LYS A 354 -15.04 26.65 -6.42
C LYS A 354 -14.73 27.13 -5.01
N ILE A 355 -15.78 27.20 -4.19
CA ILE A 355 -15.62 27.33 -2.75
C ILE A 355 -15.20 25.96 -2.24
N ILE A 356 -14.07 25.87 -1.56
CA ILE A 356 -13.56 24.58 -1.04
C ILE A 356 -13.27 24.74 0.44
N SER A 357 -13.83 23.83 1.23
CA SER A 357 -13.63 23.78 2.68
C SER A 357 -12.29 23.15 3.03
N ALA A 358 -12.11 21.89 2.63
CA ALA A 358 -10.97 21.07 2.92
C ALA A 358 -10.94 19.92 1.90
N LEU A 359 -9.77 19.30 1.76
CA LEU A 359 -9.57 18.14 0.91
C LEU A 359 -8.77 17.10 1.67
N PHE A 360 -9.03 15.83 1.39
CA PHE A 360 -8.27 14.73 1.95
C PHE A 360 -8.10 13.61 0.92
N ALA A 361 -7.14 12.75 1.16
CA ALA A 361 -6.90 11.53 0.39
C ALA A 361 -7.15 10.30 1.26
N TRP A 362 -7.65 9.22 0.64
CA TRP A 362 -7.83 7.93 1.32
C TRP A 362 -6.57 7.07 1.26
N LYS A 363 -6.34 6.33 2.34
CA LYS A 363 -5.43 5.18 2.36
C LYS A 363 -6.22 3.87 2.34
N GLY A 364 -5.56 2.78 1.92
CA GLY A 364 -6.15 1.44 1.85
C GLY A 364 -6.69 0.88 3.16
N ASP A 365 -6.16 1.36 4.29
CA ASP A 365 -6.59 0.98 5.64
C ASP A 365 -7.85 1.73 6.12
N SER A 366 -8.51 2.50 5.25
CA SER A 366 -9.66 3.38 5.56
C SER A 366 -9.29 4.68 6.31
N SER A 367 -8.04 4.92 6.67
CA SER A 367 -7.68 6.24 7.23
C SER A 367 -7.53 7.30 6.14
N ILE A 368 -7.47 8.57 6.55
CA ILE A 368 -7.35 9.71 5.62
C ILE A 368 -6.16 10.61 5.98
N TYR A 369 -5.69 11.40 5.02
CA TYR A 369 -4.75 12.49 5.29
C TYR A 369 -5.15 13.78 4.58
N ASP A 370 -4.92 14.92 5.24
CA ASP A 370 -5.25 16.27 4.73
C ASP A 370 -4.33 16.63 3.55
N VAL A 371 -4.94 17.01 2.42
CA VAL A 371 -4.25 17.51 1.21
C VAL A 371 -4.74 18.90 0.82
N THR A 372 -5.41 19.61 1.74
CA THR A 372 -5.98 20.93 1.49
C THR A 372 -4.90 21.92 1.03
N ASP A 373 -3.68 21.74 1.52
CA ASP A 373 -2.57 22.62 1.23
C ASP A 373 -2.00 22.52 -0.18
N HIS A 374 -2.25 21.40 -0.86
CA HIS A 374 -1.94 21.22 -2.28
C HIS A 374 -2.78 22.19 -3.13
N TYR A 375 -4.09 22.34 -2.83
CA TYR A 375 -5.06 23.03 -3.70
C TYR A 375 -5.41 24.46 -3.25
N ILE A 376 -5.25 24.78 -1.96
CA ILE A 376 -5.55 26.11 -1.43
C ILE A 376 -4.26 26.78 -1.01
N ARG A 377 -3.93 27.91 -1.66
CA ARG A 377 -2.73 28.68 -1.35
C ARG A 377 -2.76 29.16 0.10
N LYS A 378 -1.58 29.29 0.71
CA LYS A 378 -1.41 29.73 2.11
C LYS A 378 -2.17 31.02 2.48
N GLY A 379 -2.39 31.91 1.52
CA GLY A 379 -3.11 33.17 1.74
C GLY A 379 -4.64 33.03 1.86
N ASP A 380 -5.21 31.95 1.33
CA ASP A 380 -6.66 31.71 1.25
C ASP A 380 -7.11 30.52 2.11
N ARG A 381 -6.26 30.10 3.06
CA ARG A 381 -6.56 29.06 4.05
C ARG A 381 -6.18 29.51 5.46
N GLY A 382 -7.02 29.15 6.43
CA GLY A 382 -6.76 29.29 7.86
C GLY A 382 -6.37 27.96 8.51
N THR A 383 -5.57 28.02 9.56
CA THR A 383 -5.26 26.87 10.42
C THR A 383 -6.15 26.90 11.65
N VAL A 384 -6.94 25.86 11.88
CA VAL A 384 -7.79 25.74 13.07
C VAL A 384 -7.23 24.66 13.97
N LYS A 385 -6.78 25.07 15.17
CA LYS A 385 -6.33 24.18 16.23
C LYS A 385 -7.47 23.93 17.21
N VAL A 386 -7.93 22.69 17.24
CA VAL A 386 -8.95 22.25 18.21
C VAL A 386 -8.24 21.63 19.41
N ILE A 387 -8.67 21.99 20.61
CA ILE A 387 -8.18 21.43 21.88
C ILE A 387 -9.37 20.87 22.64
N VAL A 388 -9.27 19.62 23.08
CA VAL A 388 -10.30 18.93 23.85
C VAL A 388 -9.72 18.58 25.22
N LYS A 389 -10.39 19.04 26.26
CA LYS A 389 -10.03 18.81 27.66
C LYS A 389 -11.20 18.23 28.44
N ASP A 390 -10.90 17.52 29.52
CA ASP A 390 -11.92 17.12 30.50
C ASP A 390 -12.23 18.27 31.49
N CYS A 391 -13.18 18.05 32.40
CA CYS A 391 -13.59 19.01 33.41
C CYS A 391 -12.52 19.34 34.47
N PHE A 392 -11.44 18.56 34.53
CA PHE A 392 -10.26 18.81 35.36
C PHE A 392 -9.11 19.49 34.59
N GLY A 393 -9.31 19.76 33.30
CA GLY A 393 -8.32 20.40 32.42
C GLY A 393 -7.29 19.45 31.83
N ASN A 394 -7.43 18.14 32.01
CA ASN A 394 -6.57 17.14 31.38
C ASN A 394 -6.86 17.04 29.88
N PRO A 395 -5.85 16.76 29.04
CA PRO A 395 -6.07 16.47 27.64
C PRO A 395 -6.91 15.21 27.44
N VAL A 396 -7.76 15.20 26.40
CA VAL A 396 -8.56 14.05 26.00
C VAL A 396 -8.08 13.56 24.64
N ASP A 397 -7.41 12.42 24.62
CA ASP A 397 -6.89 11.79 23.42
C ASP A 397 -7.94 10.92 22.71
N GLY A 398 -7.87 10.92 21.39
CA GLY A 398 -8.69 10.15 20.47
C GLY A 398 -10.16 10.58 20.36
N ALA A 399 -10.48 11.81 20.75
CA ALA A 399 -11.77 12.43 20.42
C ALA A 399 -11.80 12.82 18.95
N ARG A 400 -12.86 12.42 18.25
CA ARG A 400 -13.07 12.74 16.83
C ARG A 400 -13.66 14.12 16.67
N VAL A 401 -13.09 14.91 15.78
CA VAL A 401 -13.58 16.24 15.41
C VAL A 401 -13.92 16.24 13.92
N MET A 402 -15.17 16.54 13.60
CA MET A 402 -15.65 16.65 12.23
C MET A 402 -15.93 18.11 11.89
N VAL A 403 -15.57 18.51 10.67
CA VAL A 403 -15.77 19.86 10.14
C VAL A 403 -16.80 19.82 9.02
N PHE A 404 -17.81 20.68 9.11
CA PHE A 404 -18.84 20.81 8.08
C PHE A 404 -18.83 22.23 7.51
N GLY A 405 -18.62 22.35 6.19
CA GLY A 405 -18.74 23.62 5.48
C GLY A 405 -20.19 24.00 5.16
N SER A 406 -20.52 25.29 5.13
CA SER A 406 -21.87 25.78 4.84
C SER A 406 -22.19 25.92 3.34
N TRP A 407 -21.46 25.28 2.42
CA TRP A 407 -21.62 25.51 0.96
C TRP A 407 -23.02 25.16 0.43
N LYS A 408 -23.57 23.98 0.74
CA LYS A 408 -24.97 23.63 0.35
C LYS A 408 -26.00 24.60 0.95
N ALA A 409 -25.70 25.19 2.10
CA ALA A 409 -26.53 26.21 2.71
C ALA A 409 -26.40 27.58 2.02
N ASN A 410 -25.28 27.86 1.33
CA ASN A 410 -25.10 29.03 0.48
C ASN A 410 -25.86 28.90 -0.86
N ASP A 411 -25.91 27.72 -1.49
CA ASP A 411 -26.78 27.48 -2.65
C ASP A 411 -28.27 27.69 -2.29
N PHE A 412 -28.69 27.21 -1.12
CA PHE A 412 -30.03 27.47 -0.59
C PHE A 412 -30.28 28.98 -0.35
N LYS A 413 -29.32 29.71 0.23
CA LYS A 413 -29.40 31.16 0.37
C LYS A 413 -29.50 31.87 -0.98
N ASP A 414 -28.72 31.45 -1.97
CA ASP A 414 -28.73 32.03 -3.30
C ASP A 414 -30.09 31.79 -3.98
N LYS A 415 -30.68 30.59 -3.83
CA LYS A 415 -32.06 30.31 -4.25
C LYS A 415 -33.09 31.18 -3.53
N MET A 416 -32.96 31.37 -2.21
CA MET A 416 -33.85 32.25 -1.44
C MET A 416 -33.70 33.72 -1.80
N TRP A 417 -32.47 34.21 -1.95
CA TRP A 417 -32.15 35.57 -2.36
C TRP A 417 -32.74 35.84 -3.74
N ASN A 418 -32.51 34.96 -4.71
CA ASN A 418 -33.07 35.06 -6.05
C ASN A 418 -34.60 35.07 -6.04
N LYS A 419 -35.24 34.23 -5.20
CA LYS A 419 -36.70 34.18 -5.08
C LYS A 419 -37.30 35.43 -4.45
N ILE A 420 -36.67 35.97 -3.41
CA ILE A 420 -37.23 37.07 -2.61
C ILE A 420 -36.71 38.43 -3.09
N VAL A 421 -35.40 38.65 -2.98
CA VAL A 421 -34.78 39.95 -3.30
C VAL A 421 -34.57 40.09 -4.81
N GLY A 422 -34.10 39.03 -5.48
CA GLY A 422 -33.93 38.98 -6.93
C GLY A 422 -35.25 39.13 -7.69
N GLY A 423 -36.33 38.50 -7.22
CA GLY A 423 -37.66 38.67 -7.78
C GLY A 423 -38.15 40.11 -7.69
N VAL A 424 -37.97 40.78 -6.54
CA VAL A 424 -38.31 42.21 -6.39
C VAL A 424 -37.39 43.09 -7.26
N TRP A 425 -36.10 42.78 -7.33
CA TRP A 425 -35.13 43.47 -8.18
C TRP A 425 -35.49 43.40 -9.66
N SER A 426 -35.92 42.24 -10.16
CA SER A 426 -36.33 42.07 -11.56
C SER A 426 -37.52 42.95 -11.97
N LEU A 427 -38.41 43.27 -11.02
CA LEU A 427 -39.61 44.08 -11.23
C LEU A 427 -39.33 45.60 -11.17
N MET A 428 -38.10 46.02 -10.82
CA MET A 428 -37.76 47.45 -10.74
C MET A 428 -37.55 48.09 -12.14
N PRO A 429 -37.86 49.39 -12.31
CA PRO A 429 -37.56 50.13 -13.54
C PRO A 429 -36.06 50.19 -13.86
N GLU A 430 -35.69 50.14 -15.13
CA GLU A 430 -34.28 50.09 -15.59
C GLU A 430 -33.41 51.25 -15.07
N LYS A 431 -33.96 52.47 -15.00
CA LYS A 431 -33.24 53.63 -14.42
C LYS A 431 -32.84 53.46 -12.95
N ILE A 432 -33.56 52.63 -12.19
CA ILE A 432 -33.24 52.34 -10.78
C ILE A 432 -32.20 51.23 -10.72
N LYS A 433 -32.31 50.21 -11.58
CA LYS A 433 -31.32 49.13 -11.67
C LYS A 433 -29.94 49.70 -12.05
N GLU A 434 -29.84 50.50 -13.11
CA GLU A 434 -28.58 51.14 -13.53
C GLU A 434 -27.94 51.98 -12.41
N ARG A 435 -28.75 52.66 -11.59
CA ARG A 435 -28.26 53.53 -10.52
C ARG A 435 -27.75 52.76 -9.30
N TRP A 436 -28.32 51.59 -9.02
CA TRP A 436 -28.09 50.84 -7.77
C TRP A 436 -27.51 49.45 -7.99
N GLU A 437 -27.07 49.12 -9.22
CA GLU A 437 -26.55 47.81 -9.58
C GLU A 437 -25.35 47.41 -8.71
N ASP A 438 -24.41 48.32 -8.50
CA ASP A 438 -23.23 48.09 -7.67
C ASP A 438 -23.60 47.84 -6.20
N GLU A 439 -24.59 48.56 -5.67
CA GLU A 439 -25.04 48.39 -4.29
C GLU A 439 -25.87 47.09 -4.13
N TYR A 440 -26.62 46.68 -5.16
CA TYR A 440 -27.28 45.38 -5.18
C TYR A 440 -26.27 44.23 -5.22
N LYS A 441 -25.21 44.34 -6.02
CA LYS A 441 -24.09 43.38 -6.06
C LYS A 441 -23.40 43.29 -4.70
N LYS A 442 -23.03 44.43 -4.11
CA LYS A 442 -22.43 44.49 -2.76
C LYS A 442 -23.36 43.92 -1.69
N ALA A 443 -24.66 44.20 -1.73
CA ALA A 443 -25.62 43.68 -0.76
C ALA A 443 -25.81 42.16 -0.90
N ARG A 444 -25.78 41.64 -2.13
CA ARG A 444 -25.82 40.20 -2.40
C ARG A 444 -24.56 39.49 -1.91
N GLU A 445 -23.39 40.06 -2.21
CA GLU A 445 -22.09 39.58 -1.70
C GLU A 445 -22.09 39.60 -0.16
N TRP A 446 -22.50 40.72 0.44
CA TRP A 446 -22.63 40.85 1.89
C TRP A 446 -23.56 39.80 2.49
N TYR A 447 -24.76 39.58 1.92
CA TYR A 447 -25.72 38.59 2.41
C TYR A 447 -25.17 37.16 2.30
N ARG A 448 -24.49 36.84 1.19
CA ARG A 448 -23.86 35.54 0.95
C ARG A 448 -22.77 35.25 1.97
N GLU A 449 -21.95 36.25 2.30
CA GLU A 449 -20.81 36.15 3.20
C GLU A 449 -21.15 36.22 4.70
N HIS A 450 -22.16 37.02 5.10
CA HIS A 450 -22.36 37.39 6.51
C HIS A 450 -23.56 36.72 7.20
N VAL A 451 -24.54 36.21 6.46
CA VAL A 451 -25.65 35.47 7.05
C VAL A 451 -25.23 34.01 7.20
N PRO A 452 -25.42 33.29 8.31
CA PRO A 452 -25.11 31.86 8.39
C PRO A 452 -26.15 31.01 7.63
N GLY A 453 -25.72 29.98 6.90
CA GLY A 453 -26.64 29.05 6.26
C GLY A 453 -27.14 27.98 7.24
N LEU A 454 -28.43 27.66 7.24
CA LEU A 454 -28.97 26.49 7.95
C LEU A 454 -28.62 25.23 7.16
N ILE A 455 -27.87 24.30 7.77
CA ILE A 455 -27.33 23.07 7.14
C ILE A 455 -28.41 21.98 7.17
N PRO A 456 -29.03 21.57 6.04
CA PRO A 456 -30.07 20.56 6.09
C PRO A 456 -29.60 19.15 5.71
N TRP A 457 -28.34 18.90 5.30
CA TRP A 457 -27.78 17.56 5.01
C TRP A 457 -26.24 17.57 5.16
N VAL A 458 -25.69 16.59 5.89
CA VAL A 458 -24.53 16.74 6.80
C VAL A 458 -23.36 15.81 6.40
N LEU A 459 -22.71 16.06 5.26
CA LEU A 459 -21.43 15.38 4.94
C LEU A 459 -20.25 16.18 5.51
N PRO A 460 -19.34 15.56 6.27
CA PRO A 460 -18.16 16.27 6.77
C PRO A 460 -17.26 16.64 5.59
N SER A 461 -16.77 17.88 5.59
CA SER A 461 -15.74 18.32 4.65
C SER A 461 -14.40 17.64 4.94
N ILE A 462 -14.09 17.40 6.22
CA ILE A 462 -12.92 16.65 6.71
C ILE A 462 -13.15 16.28 8.19
N TRP A 463 -12.39 15.31 8.71
CA TRP A 463 -12.34 14.98 10.14
C TRP A 463 -10.92 14.65 10.57
N ASN A 464 -10.67 14.73 11.88
CA ASN A 464 -9.39 14.38 12.50
C ASN A 464 -9.63 13.96 13.96
N TYR A 465 -8.61 13.38 14.60
CA TYR A 465 -8.68 12.87 15.96
C TYR A 465 -7.69 13.60 16.87
N THR A 466 -8.07 13.82 18.12
CA THR A 466 -7.18 14.48 19.07
C THR A 466 -5.99 13.61 19.47
N ASP A 467 -4.81 14.21 19.49
CA ASP A 467 -3.57 13.59 19.92
C ASP A 467 -3.49 13.43 21.46
N MET A 468 -2.32 12.99 21.96
CA MET A 468 -2.07 12.78 23.39
C MET A 468 -2.14 14.05 24.25
N GLU A 469 -2.03 15.23 23.61
CA GLU A 469 -2.23 16.53 24.27
C GLU A 469 -3.66 17.06 24.08
N GLY A 470 -4.56 16.23 23.54
CA GLY A 470 -5.95 16.58 23.27
C GLY A 470 -6.09 17.56 22.10
N LYS A 471 -5.15 17.61 21.17
CA LYS A 471 -5.12 18.59 20.08
C LYS A 471 -5.31 17.91 18.72
N CYS A 472 -5.99 18.59 17.79
CA CYS A 472 -5.93 18.26 16.37
C CYS A 472 -5.96 19.54 15.54
N VAL A 473 -5.54 19.46 14.29
CA VAL A 473 -5.38 20.62 13.40
C VAL A 473 -6.13 20.37 12.09
N PHE A 474 -6.73 21.42 11.56
CA PHE A 474 -7.38 21.45 10.26
C PHE A 474 -6.87 22.64 9.45
N HIS A 475 -6.60 22.40 8.16
CA HIS A 475 -6.40 23.47 7.18
C HIS A 475 -7.72 23.69 6.45
N LEU A 476 -8.29 24.89 6.56
CA LEU A 476 -9.63 25.19 6.06
C LEU A 476 -9.60 26.40 5.14
N GLY A 477 -10.28 26.31 4.00
CA GLY A 477 -10.40 27.38 3.03
C GLY A 477 -11.15 28.61 3.56
N GLU A 478 -10.82 29.78 3.04
CA GLU A 478 -11.53 31.02 3.36
C GLU A 478 -12.81 31.19 2.53
N GLY A 479 -13.85 31.80 3.12
CA GLY A 479 -15.05 32.24 2.38
C GLY A 479 -16.41 31.74 2.89
N HIS A 480 -16.47 30.97 3.99
CA HIS A 480 -17.76 30.53 4.57
C HIS A 480 -17.64 30.08 6.04
N SER A 481 -18.79 29.77 6.65
CA SER A 481 -18.89 29.31 8.04
C SER A 481 -18.69 27.80 8.14
N TYR A 482 -18.02 27.38 9.21
CA TYR A 482 -17.71 26.01 9.58
C TYR A 482 -18.43 25.64 10.87
N LEU A 483 -19.04 24.46 10.88
CA LEU A 483 -19.54 23.79 12.07
C LEU A 483 -18.57 22.69 12.48
N PHE A 484 -18.11 22.74 13.72
CA PHE A 484 -17.32 21.68 14.35
C PHE A 484 -18.23 20.82 15.21
N ALA A 485 -18.18 19.51 14.98
CA ALA A 485 -18.85 18.51 15.81
C ALA A 485 -17.80 17.62 16.48
N LEU A 486 -17.89 17.49 17.80
CA LEU A 486 -17.02 16.66 18.61
C LEU A 486 -17.72 15.33 18.96
N GLN A 487 -17.00 14.22 18.84
CA GLN A 487 -17.47 12.90 19.25
C GLN A 487 -16.38 12.18 20.06
N LYS A 488 -16.71 11.74 21.28
CA LYS A 488 -15.78 11.09 22.21
C LYS A 488 -15.82 9.55 22.18
N ASP A 489 -17.01 8.97 21.92
CA ASP A 489 -17.28 7.54 22.06
C ASP A 489 -17.70 6.89 20.73
N ASP A 490 -17.46 5.59 20.58
CA ASP A 490 -17.71 4.82 19.35
C ASP A 490 -19.20 4.52 19.08
N ILE A 491 -20.13 5.10 19.85
CA ILE A 491 -21.57 4.90 19.69
C ILE A 491 -22.17 6.10 18.95
N PHE A 492 -22.54 5.91 17.68
CA PHE A 492 -23.42 6.82 16.94
C PHE A 492 -24.77 6.13 16.74
N TYR A 493 -25.85 6.75 17.21
CA TYR A 493 -27.22 6.37 16.87
C TYR A 493 -27.63 7.13 15.61
N PHE A 494 -27.85 6.45 14.49
CA PHE A 494 -28.59 7.02 13.35
C PHE A 494 -30.05 6.55 13.43
N GLY A 495 -30.90 7.42 13.95
CA GLY A 495 -32.32 7.42 13.66
C GLY A 495 -32.69 8.83 13.20
N PRO A 496 -33.65 9.00 12.27
CA PRO A 496 -34.03 10.32 11.72
C PRO A 496 -34.54 11.33 12.76
N TRP A 497 -34.64 10.92 14.04
CA TRP A 497 -35.02 11.74 15.19
C TRP A 497 -34.17 11.46 16.44
N ALA A 498 -33.00 10.82 16.30
CA ALA A 498 -32.16 10.44 17.44
C ALA A 498 -31.12 11.53 17.75
N VAL A 499 -31.57 12.68 18.26
CA VAL A 499 -30.73 13.54 19.11
C VAL A 499 -30.63 12.84 20.48
N GLY A 500 -29.84 11.77 20.54
CA GLY A 500 -29.80 10.86 21.68
C GLY A 500 -28.41 10.74 22.29
N LYS A 501 -28.22 11.33 23.48
CA LYS A 501 -27.19 11.02 24.50
C LYS A 501 -25.72 10.86 24.09
N SER A 502 -25.30 11.25 22.89
CA SER A 502 -23.88 11.42 22.53
C SER A 502 -23.47 12.86 22.87
N ASN A 503 -22.29 13.04 23.49
CA ASN A 503 -21.72 14.33 23.91
C ASN A 503 -21.29 15.21 22.71
N ALA A 504 -22.18 15.43 21.74
CA ALA A 504 -21.92 16.27 20.57
C ALA A 504 -21.99 17.76 20.96
N LEU A 505 -20.84 18.33 21.29
CA LEU A 505 -20.67 19.79 21.41
C LEU A 505 -20.53 20.37 20.00
N HIS A 506 -21.30 21.41 19.72
CA HIS A 506 -21.31 22.10 18.43
C HIS A 506 -20.70 23.50 18.58
N TYR A 507 -19.79 23.86 17.68
CA TYR A 507 -19.17 25.19 17.65
C TYR A 507 -19.13 25.72 16.22
N MET A 508 -19.53 26.98 16.01
CA MET A 508 -19.58 27.59 14.69
C MET A 508 -18.53 28.70 14.58
N VAL A 509 -17.67 28.60 13.56
CA VAL A 509 -16.59 29.57 13.29
C VAL A 509 -16.66 29.98 11.82
N THR A 510 -16.45 31.26 11.53
CA THR A 510 -16.25 31.74 10.16
C THR A 510 -14.80 32.15 9.99
N ILE A 511 -14.14 31.66 8.94
CA ILE A 511 -12.75 32.03 8.62
C ILE A 511 -12.78 33.17 7.62
N PHE A 512 -12.17 34.29 8.00
CA PHE A 512 -12.10 35.52 7.21
C PHE A 512 -10.68 35.76 6.66
N PRO A 513 -10.57 36.28 5.42
CA PRO A 513 -9.30 36.65 4.82
C PRO A 513 -8.48 37.60 5.70
N ASN A 514 -7.20 37.27 5.88
CA ASN A 514 -6.19 38.10 6.56
C ASN A 514 -6.47 38.48 8.03
N ARG A 515 -7.56 37.98 8.65
CA ARG A 515 -7.92 38.27 10.06
C ARG A 515 -7.90 37.04 10.97
N THR A 516 -8.16 35.84 10.45
CA THR A 516 -8.28 34.60 11.24
C THR A 516 -7.39 33.49 10.69
N ARG A 517 -6.09 33.77 10.53
CA ARG A 517 -5.14 32.78 9.99
C ARG A 517 -4.87 31.62 10.94
N GLU A 518 -4.98 31.86 12.24
CA GLU A 518 -4.93 30.84 13.27
C GLU A 518 -6.14 31.00 14.19
N VAL A 519 -6.96 29.96 14.29
CA VAL A 519 -8.10 29.92 15.22
C VAL A 519 -7.87 28.80 16.21
N LYS A 520 -8.09 29.09 17.49
CA LYS A 520 -8.04 28.09 18.56
C LYS A 520 -9.44 27.86 19.12
N ILE A 521 -9.94 26.64 19.00
CA ILE A 521 -11.21 26.21 19.59
C ILE A 521 -10.88 25.31 20.77
N THR A 522 -11.52 25.53 21.93
CA THR A 522 -11.35 24.66 23.09
C THR A 522 -12.69 24.09 23.53
N PHE A 523 -12.81 22.77 23.49
CA PHE A 523 -13.95 22.02 24.04
C PHE A 523 -13.59 21.50 25.43
N ILE A 524 -14.51 21.67 26.38
CA ILE A 524 -14.39 21.12 27.73
C ILE A 524 -15.49 20.08 27.88
N LEU A 525 -15.10 18.83 28.05
CA LEU A 525 -15.99 17.70 28.27
C LEU A 525 -16.36 17.61 29.76
N PRO A 526 -17.63 17.32 30.09
CA PRO A 526 -18.10 17.29 31.47
C PRO A 526 -17.56 16.08 32.27
N ASP A 527 -17.10 15.04 31.58
CA ASP A 527 -16.62 13.79 32.15
C ASP A 527 -15.08 13.75 32.17
N GLY A 528 -14.52 13.68 33.39
CA GLY A 528 -13.10 13.61 33.65
C GLY A 528 -12.81 12.76 34.88
N ILE A 529 -11.56 12.32 35.01
CA ILE A 529 -11.07 11.63 36.21
C ILE A 529 -9.98 12.52 36.81
N PRO A 530 -10.02 12.86 38.10
CA PRO A 530 -8.92 13.58 38.74
C PRO A 530 -7.61 12.81 38.56
N ARG A 531 -6.62 13.44 37.92
CA ARG A 531 -5.25 12.92 37.85
C ARG A 531 -4.39 13.67 38.86
N PHE A 532 -3.86 12.94 39.85
CA PHE A 532 -2.90 13.49 40.81
C PHE A 532 -1.49 13.14 40.35
N LYS A 533 -0.59 14.13 40.35
CA LYS A 533 0.84 13.89 40.11
C LYS A 533 1.38 13.02 41.25
N LYS A 534 1.96 11.86 40.91
CA LYS A 534 2.51 10.90 41.88
C LYS A 534 4.04 10.93 41.93
N GLU A 535 4.64 11.55 40.92
CA GLU A 535 6.07 11.61 40.66
C GLU A 535 6.67 12.85 41.33
N ASN A 536 7.61 12.65 42.26
CA ASN A 536 8.38 13.71 42.88
C ASN A 536 9.81 13.71 42.33
N VAL A 537 10.27 14.82 41.73
CA VAL A 537 11.60 14.88 41.10
C VAL A 537 12.62 15.31 42.14
N ILE A 538 13.61 14.46 42.39
CA ILE A 538 14.73 14.69 43.32
C ILE A 538 16.04 14.90 42.55
N PRO A 539 17.06 15.54 43.14
CA PRO A 539 18.33 15.78 42.43
C PRO A 539 19.04 14.48 42.00
N SER A 540 19.45 14.42 40.74
CA SER A 540 20.27 13.33 40.19
C SER A 540 21.64 13.23 40.88
N PRO A 541 22.22 12.02 41.00
CA PRO A 541 23.57 11.85 41.53
C PRO A 541 24.62 12.61 40.69
N ILE A 542 25.56 13.28 41.36
CA ILE A 542 26.62 14.09 40.70
C ILE A 542 27.73 13.22 40.13
N SER A 543 27.95 12.02 40.68
CA SER A 543 28.90 11.03 40.19
C SER A 543 28.35 9.62 40.43
N GLY A 544 28.76 8.69 39.56
CA GLY A 544 28.29 7.30 39.58
C GLY A 544 29.34 6.34 39.05
N ASP A 545 29.18 5.07 39.41
CA ASP A 545 29.98 3.97 38.91
C ASP A 545 29.66 3.65 37.43
N TYR A 546 28.47 4.08 36.98
CA TYR A 546 27.96 3.92 35.63
C TYR A 546 27.40 5.24 35.09
N GLU A 547 27.43 5.39 33.76
CA GLU A 547 26.82 6.50 33.01
C GLU A 547 25.82 5.91 32.02
N PHE A 548 24.57 6.33 32.12
CA PHE A 548 23.48 5.95 31.22
C PHE A 548 23.27 7.08 30.22
N ASP A 549 23.38 6.78 28.95
CA ASP A 549 23.09 7.72 27.88
C ASP A 549 21.94 7.17 27.04
N LEU A 550 20.84 7.91 27.03
CA LEU A 550 19.60 7.53 26.42
C LEU A 550 19.14 8.65 25.49
N SER A 551 18.86 8.32 24.24
CA SER A 551 18.14 9.20 23.33
C SER A 551 16.90 8.49 22.82
N PHE A 552 15.80 9.22 22.69
CA PHE A 552 14.59 8.66 22.10
C PHE A 552 13.80 9.69 21.31
N ASP A 553 13.11 9.20 20.29
CA ASP A 553 12.05 9.90 19.56
C ASP A 553 10.79 9.03 19.59
N THR A 554 9.63 9.64 19.44
CA THR A 554 8.35 8.92 19.47
C THR A 554 7.48 9.27 18.28
N SER A 555 6.66 8.31 17.89
CA SER A 555 5.46 8.50 17.05
C SER A 555 4.27 7.83 17.74
N ALA A 556 3.05 8.10 17.31
CA ALA A 556 1.87 7.49 17.91
C ALA A 556 0.78 7.31 16.87
N TYR A 557 -0.04 6.29 17.08
CA TYR A 557 -1.19 6.01 16.23
C TYR A 557 -2.41 5.64 17.07
N GLN A 558 -3.58 5.77 16.45
CA GLN A 558 -4.86 5.38 17.00
C GLN A 558 -5.59 4.49 16.01
N ILE A 559 -6.18 3.40 16.49
CA ILE A 559 -7.14 2.64 15.70
C ILE A 559 -8.50 3.32 15.85
N GLN A 560 -9.01 3.88 14.77
CA GLN A 560 -10.23 4.69 14.77
C GLN A 560 -11.18 4.22 13.68
N ARG A 561 -12.48 4.25 14.00
CA ARG A 561 -13.50 3.91 13.02
C ARG A 561 -13.71 5.06 12.05
N ASN A 562 -13.53 4.85 10.76
CA ASN A 562 -13.78 5.86 9.74
C ASN A 562 -15.25 6.34 9.75
N VAL A 563 -15.48 7.59 9.34
CA VAL A 563 -16.81 8.22 9.35
C VAL A 563 -17.71 7.74 8.20
N TRP A 564 -17.11 7.28 7.10
CA TRP A 564 -17.80 6.96 5.86
C TRP A 564 -18.11 5.47 5.72
N ASP A 565 -17.09 4.62 5.73
CA ASP A 565 -17.23 3.17 5.50
C ASP A 565 -17.38 2.35 6.79
N TRP A 566 -17.27 3.01 7.96
CA TRP A 566 -17.37 2.39 9.29
C TRP A 566 -16.32 1.33 9.62
N LYS A 567 -15.23 1.26 8.85
CA LYS A 567 -14.11 0.35 9.09
C LYS A 567 -13.09 0.97 10.06
N TYR A 568 -12.29 0.13 10.73
CA TYR A 568 -11.27 0.60 11.66
C TYR A 568 -9.93 0.76 10.94
N GLY A 569 -9.48 2.00 10.80
CA GLY A 569 -8.20 2.36 10.18
C GLY A 569 -7.19 2.90 11.19
N ARG A 570 -5.93 3.01 10.75
CA ARG A 570 -4.81 3.50 11.54
C ARG A 570 -4.56 4.98 11.27
N GLU A 571 -4.85 5.80 12.27
CA GLU A 571 -4.67 7.25 12.23
C GLU A 571 -3.39 7.64 12.98
N GLU A 572 -2.44 8.24 12.27
CA GLU A 572 -1.19 8.74 12.87
C GLU A 572 -1.46 10.06 13.62
N VAL A 573 -0.95 10.17 14.84
CA VAL A 573 -1.17 11.32 15.73
C VAL A 573 0.13 11.76 16.40
N THR A 574 0.17 13.00 16.87
CA THR A 574 1.32 13.48 17.66
C THR A 574 1.47 12.66 18.94
N SER A 575 2.70 12.24 19.22
CA SER A 575 3.07 11.47 20.40
C SER A 575 3.61 12.35 21.53
N CYS A 576 3.47 11.87 22.76
CA CYS A 576 4.20 12.30 23.93
C CYS A 576 4.35 11.10 24.84
N ILE A 577 5.43 10.99 25.59
CA ILE A 577 5.57 9.92 26.58
C ILE A 577 6.14 10.43 27.89
N LYS A 578 5.71 9.85 29.00
CA LYS A 578 6.36 10.04 30.28
C LYS A 578 7.59 9.16 30.35
N PHE A 579 8.74 9.75 30.63
CA PHE A 579 9.98 9.05 30.91
C PHE A 579 10.46 9.43 32.31
N PHE A 580 10.87 8.46 33.11
CA PHE A 580 11.49 8.73 34.40
C PHE A 580 12.47 7.64 34.83
N ILE A 581 13.43 8.00 35.68
CA ILE A 581 14.44 7.09 36.23
C ILE A 581 14.23 6.95 37.73
N VAL A 582 14.14 5.70 38.21
CA VAL A 582 13.91 5.36 39.62
C VAL A 582 14.83 4.23 40.08
N ASP A 583 15.09 4.17 41.38
CA ASP A 583 15.69 3.00 42.00
C ASP A 583 14.65 1.90 42.25
N LYS A 584 15.10 0.74 42.74
CA LYS A 584 14.23 -0.39 43.05
C LYS A 584 13.07 -0.06 44.00
N GLU A 585 13.32 0.68 45.08
CA GLU A 585 12.28 0.99 46.07
C GLU A 585 11.17 1.86 45.45
N ASN A 586 11.57 2.87 44.68
CA ASN A 586 10.63 3.76 44.02
C ASN A 586 9.94 3.10 42.82
N PHE A 587 10.59 2.14 42.16
CA PHE A 587 9.93 1.31 41.15
C PHE A 587 8.76 0.49 41.75
N GLU A 588 8.94 -0.11 42.92
CA GLU A 588 7.85 -0.84 43.61
C GLU A 588 6.70 0.08 44.02
N LYS A 589 6.99 1.28 44.54
CA LYS A 589 5.98 2.31 44.82
C LYS A 589 5.22 2.70 43.57
N TYR A 590 5.92 2.89 42.45
CA TYR A 590 5.31 3.15 41.14
C TYR A 590 4.36 2.03 40.72
N LYS A 591 4.78 0.76 40.80
CA LYS A 591 3.93 -0.41 40.45
C LYS A 591 2.69 -0.52 41.33
N GLN A 592 2.78 -0.10 42.60
CA GLN A 592 1.66 -0.07 43.55
C GLN A 592 0.74 1.16 43.35
N GLY A 593 1.12 2.09 42.47
CA GLY A 593 0.39 3.33 42.25
C GLY A 593 0.49 4.31 43.41
N GLU A 594 1.53 4.22 44.22
CA GLU A 594 1.82 5.16 45.31
C GLU A 594 2.58 6.40 44.79
N THR A 595 2.83 7.37 45.66
CA THR A 595 3.76 8.48 45.37
C THR A 595 5.19 7.98 45.46
N PHE A 596 6.03 8.37 44.50
CA PHE A 596 7.41 7.90 44.41
C PHE A 596 8.36 9.02 44.01
N ASP A 597 9.62 8.89 44.42
CA ASP A 597 10.70 9.79 44.03
C ASP A 597 11.36 9.30 42.74
N CYS A 598 11.66 10.21 41.82
CA CYS A 598 12.35 9.96 40.57
C CYS A 598 13.50 10.95 40.38
N TYR A 599 14.58 10.49 39.76
CA TYR A 599 15.80 11.28 39.60
C TYR A 599 15.80 12.08 38.30
N GLU A 600 15.18 11.53 37.26
CA GLU A 600 14.91 12.20 36.00
C GLU A 600 13.43 12.09 35.67
N TYR A 601 12.87 13.12 35.03
CA TYR A 601 11.50 13.13 34.55
C TYR A 601 11.37 13.98 33.29
N ILE A 602 10.82 13.39 32.23
CA ILE A 602 10.52 14.06 30.97
C ILE A 602 9.09 13.69 30.56
N TYR A 603 8.35 14.66 30.02
CA TYR A 603 7.12 14.41 29.29
C TYR A 603 7.22 15.12 27.94
N SER A 604 7.60 14.38 26.91
CA SER A 604 7.98 14.92 25.61
C SER A 604 7.84 13.85 24.51
N SER A 605 7.86 14.28 23.26
CA SER A 605 7.94 13.39 22.10
C SER A 605 9.36 12.89 21.83
N SER A 606 10.37 13.55 22.40
CA SER A 606 11.78 13.17 22.30
C SER A 606 12.56 13.60 23.54
N GLY A 607 13.75 13.04 23.73
CA GLY A 607 14.65 13.42 24.80
C GLY A 607 16.04 12.84 24.66
N ASP A 608 17.03 13.60 25.13
CA ASP A 608 18.44 13.20 25.28
C ASP A 608 18.81 13.29 26.77
N ILE A 609 19.17 12.17 27.38
CA ILE A 609 19.40 12.02 28.81
C ILE A 609 20.77 11.40 29.05
N THR A 610 21.57 12.04 29.89
CA THR A 610 22.77 11.45 30.50
C THR A 610 22.57 11.39 32.00
N PHE A 611 22.63 10.19 32.58
CA PHE A 611 22.37 9.94 34.00
C PHE A 611 23.52 9.18 34.65
N ASN A 612 24.05 9.70 35.76
CA ASN A 612 25.08 9.03 36.54
C ASN A 612 24.44 8.09 37.57
N ALA A 613 24.70 6.79 37.43
CA ALA A 613 24.14 5.74 38.26
C ALA A 613 25.21 5.17 39.22
N SER A 614 24.87 5.05 40.50
CA SER A 614 25.66 4.27 41.47
C SER A 614 25.50 2.76 41.22
N SER A 615 26.30 1.93 41.90
CA SER A 615 26.16 0.45 41.91
C SER A 615 24.87 -0.09 42.57
N ASN A 616 23.74 0.58 42.36
CA ASN A 616 22.40 0.15 42.74
C ASN A 616 21.63 -0.43 41.55
N GLU A 617 20.45 -0.99 41.82
CA GLU A 617 19.49 -1.43 40.82
C GLU A 617 18.65 -0.25 40.33
N TRP A 618 18.59 -0.06 39.01
CA TRP A 618 17.98 1.12 38.37
C TRP A 618 16.94 0.73 37.32
N TYR A 619 15.87 1.52 37.23
CA TYR A 619 14.78 1.33 36.29
C TYR A 619 14.55 2.63 35.50
N LEU A 620 14.62 2.53 34.18
CA LEU A 620 14.29 3.61 33.25
C LEU A 620 12.94 3.29 32.64
N VAL A 621 11.91 4.07 32.98
CA VAL A 621 10.50 3.73 32.71
C VAL A 621 9.90 4.69 31.68
N PHE A 622 9.36 4.12 30.62
CA PHE A 622 8.50 4.78 29.65
C PHE A 622 7.04 4.44 29.96
N LYS A 623 6.23 5.45 30.23
CA LYS A 623 4.83 5.31 30.63
C LYS A 623 3.91 6.00 29.62
N ASN A 624 3.06 5.20 28.96
CA ASN A 624 1.97 5.72 28.14
C ASN A 624 0.70 5.95 28.99
N ASP A 625 0.36 7.22 29.20
CA ASP A 625 -0.84 7.66 29.94
C ASP A 625 -2.03 7.99 29.02
N ALA A 626 -1.91 7.72 27.72
CA ALA A 626 -3.00 7.80 26.75
C ALA A 626 -4.15 6.85 27.12
N ARG A 627 -5.36 7.17 26.65
CA ARG A 627 -6.51 6.28 26.70
C ARG A 627 -6.74 5.53 25.39
N ARG A 628 -6.38 6.12 24.26
CA ARG A 628 -6.58 5.58 22.91
C ARG A 628 -5.30 5.54 22.07
N SER A 629 -4.35 6.44 22.29
CA SER A 629 -3.11 6.46 21.50
C SER A 629 -2.12 5.38 21.94
N THR A 630 -1.66 4.58 20.98
CA THR A 630 -0.49 3.73 21.15
C THR A 630 0.77 4.52 20.77
N VAL A 631 1.83 4.43 21.57
CA VAL A 631 3.08 5.15 21.33
C VAL A 631 4.15 4.19 20.84
N LEU A 632 4.83 4.56 19.76
CA LEU A 632 6.07 3.95 19.29
C LEU A 632 7.23 4.80 19.80
N VAL A 633 8.21 4.17 20.45
CA VAL A 633 9.41 4.81 20.98
C VAL A 633 10.60 4.24 20.22
N ASN A 634 11.23 5.05 19.38
CA ASN A 634 12.52 4.73 18.79
C ASN A 634 13.61 5.14 19.77
N LEU A 635 14.20 4.14 20.43
CA LEU A 635 15.11 4.30 21.55
C LEU A 635 16.52 3.92 21.12
N SER A 636 17.50 4.74 21.49
CA SER A 636 18.93 4.42 21.49
C SER A 636 19.47 4.55 22.91
N PHE A 637 20.02 3.46 23.45
CA PHE A 637 20.51 3.38 24.81
C PHE A 637 21.92 2.83 24.87
N HIS A 638 22.80 3.47 25.64
CA HIS A 638 24.11 2.91 25.96
C HIS A 638 24.50 3.16 27.41
N VAL A 639 25.21 2.19 27.99
CA VAL A 639 25.69 2.25 29.37
C VAL A 639 27.21 2.14 29.39
N LYS A 640 27.87 3.06 30.10
CA LYS A 640 29.32 3.05 30.32
C LYS A 640 29.64 2.72 31.77
N THR A 641 30.75 2.02 32.01
CA THR A 641 31.34 1.80 33.33
C THR A 641 32.49 2.76 33.59
N ASN A 642 32.49 3.37 34.79
CA ASN A 642 33.58 4.16 35.34
C ASN A 642 34.52 3.34 36.24
N VAL A 643 34.08 2.16 36.68
CA VAL A 643 34.81 1.26 37.59
C VAL A 643 35.50 0.07 36.89
N GLY A 644 35.29 -0.09 35.58
CA GLY A 644 35.82 -1.20 34.79
C GLY A 644 35.03 -2.51 34.97
N GLY A 645 35.61 -3.63 34.54
CA GLY A 645 35.01 -4.97 34.61
C GLY A 645 34.80 -5.63 33.23
N GLY A 646 34.73 -6.96 33.22
CA GLY A 646 34.43 -7.75 32.02
C GLY A 646 32.92 -7.83 31.82
N TYR A 647 32.42 -7.29 30.72
CA TYR A 647 31.01 -7.30 30.32
C TYR A 647 30.90 -7.66 28.85
N ILE A 648 29.85 -8.39 28.49
CA ILE A 648 29.48 -8.69 27.11
C ILE A 648 27.96 -8.68 26.97
N CYS A 649 27.45 -8.08 25.92
CA CYS A 649 26.02 -7.99 25.64
C CYS A 649 25.77 -8.24 24.15
N ILE A 650 24.72 -9.01 23.84
CA ILE A 650 24.17 -9.11 22.49
C ILE A 650 23.23 -7.91 22.29
N THR A 651 23.38 -7.22 21.16
CA THR A 651 22.53 -6.09 20.74
C THR A 651 21.52 -6.52 19.67
N GLU A 652 21.89 -7.47 18.82
CA GLU A 652 21.03 -8.07 17.80
C GLU A 652 21.30 -9.58 17.73
N PRO A 653 20.32 -10.43 17.39
CA PRO A 653 18.97 -10.05 17.00
C PRO A 653 18.07 -9.65 18.18
N TRP A 654 17.27 -8.63 17.98
CA TRP A 654 16.15 -8.27 18.83
C TRP A 654 14.82 -8.73 18.24
N SER A 655 13.86 -9.09 19.10
CA SER A 655 12.49 -9.29 18.67
C SER A 655 11.53 -8.59 19.61
N ASP A 656 10.67 -7.79 19.01
CA ASP A 656 9.52 -7.11 19.61
C ASP A 656 8.20 -7.81 19.24
N VAL A 657 8.27 -8.89 18.45
CA VAL A 657 7.12 -9.67 17.96
C VAL A 657 7.03 -11.02 18.65
N PHE A 658 8.16 -11.74 18.73
CA PHE A 658 8.26 -13.07 19.31
C PHE A 658 8.88 -13.02 20.71
N ASP A 659 8.43 -13.89 21.61
CA ASP A 659 9.04 -14.03 22.96
C ASP A 659 10.52 -14.43 22.90
N ILE A 660 10.90 -15.11 21.81
CA ILE A 660 12.26 -15.53 21.47
C ILE A 660 12.49 -15.14 20.00
N PRO A 661 13.58 -14.42 19.66
CA PRO A 661 13.90 -14.12 18.26
C PRO A 661 13.83 -15.37 17.39
N THR A 662 12.92 -15.34 16.42
CA THR A 662 12.54 -16.50 15.61
C THR A 662 12.92 -16.26 14.15
N PHE A 663 13.62 -17.21 13.54
CA PHE A 663 14.14 -17.11 12.17
C PHE A 663 13.80 -18.36 11.37
N ASN A 664 13.75 -18.20 10.05
CA ASN A 664 13.58 -19.34 9.15
C ASN A 664 14.94 -20.04 8.91
N VAL A 665 14.93 -21.38 8.90
CA VAL A 665 16.12 -22.17 8.55
C VAL A 665 16.56 -21.83 7.12
N GLY A 666 17.85 -21.55 6.95
CA GLY A 666 18.43 -21.15 5.67
C GLY A 666 18.73 -19.64 5.58
N ASP A 667 18.19 -18.84 6.50
CA ASP A 667 18.56 -17.44 6.63
C ASP A 667 19.96 -17.28 7.27
N VAL A 668 20.59 -16.13 7.01
CA VAL A 668 21.79 -15.71 7.74
C VAL A 668 21.36 -14.81 8.90
N VAL A 669 21.46 -15.33 10.12
CA VAL A 669 21.15 -14.58 11.34
C VAL A 669 22.36 -13.72 11.70
N VAL A 670 22.16 -12.42 11.83
CA VAL A 670 23.22 -11.48 12.22
C VAL A 670 23.16 -11.31 13.73
N ILE A 671 24.24 -11.69 14.42
CA ILE A 671 24.38 -11.53 15.85
C ILE A 671 25.40 -10.43 16.11
N GLU A 672 24.96 -9.33 16.68
CA GLU A 672 25.79 -8.17 17.01
C GLU A 672 25.93 -8.03 18.52
N GLY A 673 27.03 -7.45 18.95
CA GLY A 673 27.25 -7.24 20.37
C GLY A 673 28.41 -6.34 20.69
N ILE A 674 28.58 -6.11 21.99
CA ILE A 674 29.68 -5.33 22.55
C ILE A 674 30.32 -6.05 23.72
N SER A 675 31.63 -5.93 23.86
CA SER A 675 32.41 -6.48 24.97
C SER A 675 33.48 -5.49 25.43
N THR A 676 33.67 -5.36 26.75
CA THR A 676 34.66 -4.44 27.32
C THR A 676 36.09 -4.99 27.28
N HIS A 677 36.24 -6.32 27.23
CA HIS A 677 37.49 -7.06 27.17
C HIS A 677 37.34 -8.22 26.18
N ASP A 678 38.39 -9.03 25.99
CA ASP A 678 38.31 -10.25 25.20
C ASP A 678 37.19 -11.17 25.73
N GLY A 679 36.20 -11.38 24.87
CA GLY A 679 35.02 -12.20 25.15
C GLY A 679 34.91 -13.39 24.20
N TYR A 680 34.02 -14.31 24.57
CA TYR A 680 33.72 -15.51 23.80
C TYR A 680 32.21 -15.58 23.58
N VAL A 681 31.80 -15.80 22.34
CA VAL A 681 30.41 -16.10 21.96
C VAL A 681 30.36 -17.54 21.52
N HIS A 682 29.57 -18.36 22.21
CA HIS A 682 29.37 -19.77 21.89
C HIS A 682 27.97 -19.96 21.32
N ILE A 683 27.88 -20.50 20.12
CA ILE A 683 26.62 -20.79 19.42
C ILE A 683 26.75 -22.20 18.87
N ASP A 684 25.88 -23.10 19.32
CA ASP A 684 25.93 -24.51 18.93
C ASP A 684 27.34 -25.11 19.21
N ASP A 685 27.98 -25.78 18.24
CA ASP A 685 29.32 -26.36 18.43
C ASP A 685 30.49 -25.36 18.20
N GLN A 686 30.19 -24.06 18.03
CA GLN A 686 31.16 -23.06 17.59
C GLN A 686 31.43 -21.98 18.66
N THR A 687 32.68 -21.52 18.72
CA THR A 687 33.12 -20.47 19.63
C THR A 687 33.84 -19.37 18.86
N PHE A 688 33.40 -18.13 19.05
CA PHE A 688 33.92 -16.94 18.40
C PHE A 688 34.60 -16.03 19.43
N ASN A 689 35.82 -15.59 19.14
CA ASN A 689 36.51 -14.58 19.95
C ASN A 689 36.08 -13.20 19.52
N VAL A 690 35.66 -12.37 20.48
CA VAL A 690 35.14 -11.03 20.22
C VAL A 690 35.80 -9.99 21.13
N HIS A 691 35.91 -8.76 20.66
CA HIS A 691 36.43 -7.64 21.45
C HIS A 691 35.86 -6.32 20.93
N GLY A 692 35.50 -5.39 21.83
CA GLY A 692 34.90 -4.12 21.44
C GLY A 692 33.51 -4.35 20.84
N ARG A 693 33.18 -3.65 19.74
CA ARG A 693 31.95 -3.91 18.97
C ARG A 693 32.20 -5.01 17.95
N TRP A 694 31.30 -5.97 17.86
CA TRP A 694 31.48 -7.14 17.03
C TRP A 694 30.19 -7.53 16.32
N LYS A 695 30.35 -8.22 15.19
CA LYS A 695 29.26 -8.81 14.41
C LYS A 695 29.66 -10.22 13.98
N ILE A 696 28.74 -11.16 14.15
CA ILE A 696 28.81 -12.56 13.74
C ILE A 696 27.70 -12.80 12.73
N TYR A 697 28.04 -13.37 11.57
CA TYR A 697 27.07 -13.85 10.59
C TYR A 697 26.88 -15.36 10.78
N TRP A 698 25.75 -15.75 11.37
CA TRP A 698 25.43 -17.15 11.64
C TRP A 698 24.58 -17.72 10.50
N ASN A 699 25.22 -18.51 9.63
CA ASN A 699 24.53 -19.20 8.55
C ASN A 699 23.76 -20.40 9.09
N THR A 700 22.43 -20.33 9.03
CA THR A 700 21.53 -21.38 9.54
C THR A 700 21.19 -22.46 8.52
N SER A 701 21.79 -22.39 7.31
CA SER A 701 21.66 -23.44 6.30
C SER A 701 22.08 -24.79 6.90
N PHE A 702 21.29 -25.84 6.65
CA PHE A 702 21.50 -27.21 7.13
C PHE A 702 21.31 -27.43 8.65
N LEU A 703 20.91 -26.40 9.40
CA LEU A 703 20.50 -26.57 10.79
C LEU A 703 19.09 -27.16 10.88
N GLN A 704 18.79 -27.83 11.99
CA GLN A 704 17.45 -28.34 12.25
C GLN A 704 16.60 -27.27 12.95
N PRO A 705 15.28 -27.22 12.67
CA PRO A 705 14.36 -26.43 13.46
C PRO A 705 14.44 -26.77 14.95
N GLY A 706 14.34 -25.76 15.80
CA GLY A 706 14.45 -25.91 17.24
C GLY A 706 15.01 -24.69 17.95
N LYS A 707 15.18 -24.82 19.27
CA LYS A 707 15.79 -23.78 20.11
C LYS A 707 17.31 -23.92 20.11
N TYR A 708 18.00 -22.79 19.97
CA TYR A 708 19.44 -22.66 20.04
C TYR A 708 19.80 -21.68 21.16
N ILE A 709 20.85 -22.00 21.92
CA ILE A 709 21.33 -21.16 23.03
C ILE A 709 22.64 -20.50 22.59
N VAL A 710 22.69 -19.18 22.74
CA VAL A 710 23.90 -18.39 22.55
C VAL A 710 24.45 -18.02 23.92
N THR A 711 25.57 -18.62 24.30
CA THR A 711 26.25 -18.31 25.57
C THR A 711 27.36 -17.29 25.32
N VAL A 712 27.29 -16.13 25.98
CA VAL A 712 28.33 -15.11 25.92
C VAL A 712 29.11 -15.05 27.22
N ARG A 713 30.43 -14.92 27.14
CA ARG A 713 31.33 -14.81 28.30
C ARG A 713 32.35 -13.70 28.13
N CYS A 714 32.58 -12.91 29.18
CA CYS A 714 33.65 -11.93 29.25
C CYS A 714 34.14 -11.78 30.70
N GLY A 715 35.34 -12.28 31.00
CA GLY A 715 35.81 -12.38 32.39
C GLY A 715 34.90 -13.28 33.22
N ASN A 716 34.34 -12.76 34.31
CA ASN A 716 33.39 -13.50 35.17
C ASN A 716 31.92 -13.31 34.74
N PHE A 717 31.65 -12.49 33.73
CA PHE A 717 30.31 -12.27 33.23
C PHE A 717 29.93 -13.38 32.24
N GLU A 718 28.75 -13.97 32.45
CA GLU A 718 28.17 -14.98 31.58
C GLU A 718 26.66 -14.74 31.44
N LYS A 719 26.14 -14.81 30.21
CA LYS A 719 24.71 -14.68 29.92
C LYS A 719 24.35 -15.61 28.76
N GLU A 720 23.12 -16.13 28.80
CA GLU A 720 22.56 -16.96 27.73
C GLU A 720 21.42 -16.21 27.04
N TYR A 721 21.35 -16.35 25.72
CA TYR A 721 20.28 -15.83 24.87
C TYR A 721 19.66 -16.99 24.09
N GLU A 722 18.33 -17.04 24.03
CA GLU A 722 17.62 -18.03 23.23
C GLU A 722 17.37 -17.49 21.81
N LEU A 723 17.58 -18.34 20.81
CA LEU A 723 17.13 -18.14 19.42
C LEU A 723 16.27 -19.34 19.02
N HIS A 724 15.26 -19.11 18.18
CA HIS A 724 14.40 -20.17 17.68
C HIS A 724 14.48 -20.23 16.16
N LEU A 725 14.79 -21.42 15.62
CA LEU A 725 14.72 -21.68 14.20
C LEU A 725 13.47 -22.49 13.89
N LEU A 726 12.70 -22.05 12.92
CA LEU A 726 11.57 -22.78 12.37
C LEU A 726 11.74 -23.00 10.88
N ASP A 727 10.95 -23.90 10.33
CA ASP A 727 10.86 -24.09 8.89
C ASP A 727 9.56 -23.50 8.39
N ALA A 728 9.65 -22.35 7.72
CA ALA A 728 8.56 -21.62 7.09
C ALA A 728 8.81 -21.39 5.60
N SER A 729 9.69 -22.18 4.99
CA SER A 729 9.95 -22.14 3.55
C SER A 729 9.30 -23.32 2.87
N PRO A 730 8.36 -23.13 1.93
CA PRO A 730 7.84 -24.24 1.16
C PRO A 730 8.94 -24.73 0.21
N PRO A 731 8.84 -26.00 -0.26
CA PRO A 731 9.81 -26.56 -1.18
C PRO A 731 9.99 -25.73 -2.45
N LEU A 732 11.20 -25.65 -2.98
CA LEU A 732 11.46 -25.13 -4.32
C LEU A 732 11.26 -26.24 -5.36
N LEU A 733 10.34 -26.01 -6.31
CA LEU A 733 10.17 -26.87 -7.48
C LEU A 733 10.90 -26.29 -8.69
N LYS A 734 11.82 -27.08 -9.26
CA LYS A 734 12.48 -26.76 -10.54
C LYS A 734 12.15 -27.81 -11.58
N LEU A 735 11.37 -27.43 -12.57
CA LEU A 735 11.10 -28.27 -13.73
C LEU A 735 12.12 -27.98 -14.84
N ASN A 736 12.70 -29.03 -15.43
CA ASN A 736 13.64 -28.93 -16.55
C ASN A 736 12.97 -29.22 -17.90
N SER A 737 12.03 -30.16 -17.92
CA SER A 737 11.25 -30.54 -19.11
C SER A 737 9.94 -31.19 -18.66
N PRO A 738 8.82 -30.98 -19.38
CA PRO A 738 8.72 -30.07 -20.50
C PRO A 738 8.75 -28.60 -20.06
N LEU A 739 9.12 -27.71 -20.98
CA LEU A 739 8.90 -26.28 -20.80
C LEU A 739 7.41 -25.97 -20.91
N ASP A 740 6.96 -24.89 -20.28
CA ASP A 740 5.58 -24.45 -20.42
C ASP A 740 5.27 -24.11 -21.88
N GLY A 741 4.23 -24.74 -22.43
CA GLY A 741 3.86 -24.66 -23.84
C GLY A 741 4.76 -25.46 -24.80
N GLU A 742 5.60 -26.39 -24.31
CA GLU A 742 6.41 -27.24 -25.18
C GLU A 742 5.52 -28.15 -26.05
N ILE A 743 5.89 -28.27 -27.33
CA ILE A 743 5.22 -29.13 -28.30
C ILE A 743 6.05 -30.39 -28.47
N VAL A 744 5.43 -31.54 -28.22
CA VAL A 744 6.06 -32.86 -28.26
C VAL A 744 5.25 -33.81 -29.15
N GLU A 745 5.94 -34.79 -29.73
CA GLU A 745 5.33 -35.86 -30.50
C GLU A 745 5.45 -37.17 -29.71
N GLY A 746 4.31 -37.77 -29.36
CA GLY A 746 4.27 -39.04 -28.62
C GLY A 746 4.52 -38.90 -27.12
N ASN A 747 5.54 -39.58 -26.60
CA ASN A 747 5.80 -39.65 -25.15
C ASN A 747 6.37 -38.33 -24.61
N VAL A 748 5.85 -37.89 -23.47
CA VAL A 748 6.30 -36.70 -22.75
C VAL A 748 7.27 -37.12 -21.64
N LEU A 749 8.48 -36.59 -21.65
CA LEU A 749 9.45 -36.78 -20.57
C LEU A 749 9.34 -35.65 -19.56
N ILE A 750 8.86 -35.96 -18.36
CA ILE A 750 8.73 -35.00 -17.25
C ILE A 750 9.94 -35.17 -16.34
N LYS A 751 10.81 -34.16 -16.33
CA LYS A 751 12.08 -34.18 -15.60
C LYS A 751 12.26 -32.90 -14.81
N GLY A 752 12.58 -33.04 -13.54
CA GLY A 752 12.82 -31.92 -12.65
C GLY A 752 13.37 -32.35 -11.31
N MET A 753 13.43 -31.41 -10.39
CA MET A 753 13.81 -31.64 -9.02
C MET A 753 12.96 -30.79 -8.07
N ALA A 754 12.66 -31.36 -6.91
CA ALA A 754 12.21 -30.63 -5.73
C ALA A 754 13.39 -30.49 -4.76
N TYR A 755 13.50 -29.35 -4.09
CA TYR A 755 14.47 -29.10 -3.03
C TYR A 755 13.77 -28.37 -1.87
N ASP A 756 14.17 -28.65 -0.65
CA ASP A 756 13.70 -27.93 0.53
C ASP A 756 14.88 -27.61 1.47
N ASN A 757 14.78 -26.52 2.23
CA ASN A 757 15.83 -26.08 3.16
C ASN A 757 16.02 -27.04 4.34
N VAL A 758 14.99 -27.80 4.73
CA VAL A 758 15.09 -28.81 5.79
C VAL A 758 14.88 -30.21 5.22
N LYS A 759 13.70 -30.49 4.68
CA LYS A 759 13.34 -31.85 4.21
C LYS A 759 12.05 -31.88 3.40
N ILE A 760 12.09 -32.57 2.27
CA ILE A 760 10.90 -32.95 1.50
C ILE A 760 10.23 -34.20 2.12
N ASP A 761 8.91 -34.16 2.27
CA ASP A 761 8.11 -35.34 2.62
C ASP A 761 7.69 -36.12 1.38
N LYS A 762 7.10 -35.45 0.38
CA LYS A 762 6.67 -36.08 -0.87
C LYS A 762 6.62 -35.14 -2.06
N VAL A 763 6.77 -35.71 -3.25
CA VAL A 763 6.50 -35.03 -4.53
C VAL A 763 5.40 -35.80 -5.26
N GLU A 764 4.41 -35.10 -5.77
CA GLU A 764 3.25 -35.65 -6.46
C GLU A 764 3.14 -35.02 -7.86
N LEU A 765 2.83 -35.85 -8.84
CA LEU A 765 2.55 -35.47 -10.21
C LEU A 765 1.10 -35.79 -10.52
N GLU A 766 0.31 -34.79 -10.85
CA GLU A 766 -1.05 -34.91 -11.33
C GLU A 766 -1.15 -34.59 -12.82
N ILE A 767 -1.68 -35.54 -13.61
CA ILE A 767 -1.94 -35.39 -15.04
C ILE A 767 -3.26 -36.08 -15.37
N ASP A 768 -4.16 -35.40 -16.07
CA ASP A 768 -5.48 -35.91 -16.47
C ASP A 768 -6.27 -36.56 -15.31
N GLY A 769 -6.18 -35.96 -14.10
CA GLY A 769 -6.84 -36.43 -12.88
C GLY A 769 -6.20 -37.66 -12.21
N LYS A 770 -5.03 -38.11 -12.67
CA LYS A 770 -4.26 -39.20 -12.04
C LYS A 770 -3.07 -38.65 -11.27
N ILE A 771 -2.90 -39.10 -10.03
CA ILE A 771 -1.79 -38.70 -9.15
C ILE A 771 -0.75 -39.83 -9.08
N VAL A 772 0.52 -39.47 -9.25
CA VAL A 772 1.68 -40.36 -9.16
C VAL A 772 2.70 -39.75 -8.19
N THR A 773 3.18 -40.53 -7.21
CA THR A 773 4.27 -40.09 -6.33
C THR A 773 5.61 -40.18 -7.06
N LEU A 774 6.42 -39.12 -6.96
CA LEU A 774 7.73 -38.99 -7.58
C LEU A 774 8.83 -38.90 -6.50
N PRO A 775 10.07 -39.32 -6.82
CA PRO A 775 11.24 -38.99 -6.01
C PRO A 775 11.59 -37.50 -6.11
N GLU A 776 12.42 -36.97 -5.20
CA GLU A 776 12.87 -35.56 -5.22
C GLU A 776 13.51 -35.16 -6.56
N ASN A 777 14.41 -36.01 -7.08
CA ASN A 777 14.94 -35.90 -8.45
C ASN A 777 14.15 -36.87 -9.34
N PHE A 778 13.24 -36.34 -10.15
CA PHE A 778 12.30 -37.15 -10.90
C PHE A 778 12.56 -37.12 -12.40
N SER A 779 12.25 -38.26 -13.01
CA SER A 779 12.25 -38.47 -14.45
C SER A 779 11.13 -39.47 -14.75
N TYR A 780 10.02 -38.98 -15.27
CA TYR A 780 8.81 -39.74 -15.51
C TYR A 780 8.43 -39.66 -16.99
N GLU A 781 8.30 -40.82 -17.64
CA GLU A 781 7.86 -40.90 -19.04
C GLU A 781 6.36 -41.16 -19.08
N TRP A 782 5.63 -40.28 -19.75
CA TRP A 782 4.18 -40.31 -19.85
C TRP A 782 3.75 -40.47 -21.31
N ASN A 783 2.96 -41.51 -21.59
CA ASN A 783 2.34 -41.69 -22.90
C ASN A 783 1.05 -40.87 -22.95
N ALA A 784 1.11 -39.73 -23.62
CA ALA A 784 0.05 -38.75 -23.65
C ALA A 784 -0.86 -38.91 -24.89
N SER A 785 -2.14 -38.57 -24.73
CA SER A 785 -3.04 -38.47 -25.87
C SER A 785 -2.78 -37.19 -26.67
N LEU A 786 -3.27 -37.14 -27.92
CA LEU A 786 -3.25 -35.93 -28.73
C LEU A 786 -4.04 -34.81 -28.02
N GLY A 787 -3.47 -33.61 -27.93
CA GLY A 787 -4.14 -32.44 -27.39
C GLY A 787 -3.30 -31.63 -26.41
N GLU A 788 -3.97 -30.73 -25.68
CA GLU A 788 -3.38 -29.94 -24.61
C GLU A 788 -3.59 -30.61 -23.26
N HIS A 789 -2.52 -30.65 -22.47
CA HIS A 789 -2.55 -31.25 -21.15
C HIS A 789 -1.91 -30.32 -20.13
N ILE A 790 -2.48 -30.30 -18.91
CA ILE A 790 -1.92 -29.57 -17.78
C ILE A 790 -1.27 -30.59 -16.87
N ILE A 791 0.03 -30.43 -16.68
CA ILE A 791 0.83 -31.18 -15.73
C ILE A 791 0.92 -30.33 -14.47
N VAL A 792 0.50 -30.89 -13.34
CA VAL A 792 0.62 -30.26 -12.03
C VAL A 792 1.61 -31.06 -11.20
N ILE A 793 2.67 -30.40 -10.75
CA ILE A 793 3.66 -30.99 -9.85
C ILE A 793 3.53 -30.29 -8.51
N LYS A 794 3.38 -31.07 -7.45
CA LYS A 794 3.25 -30.61 -6.08
C LYS A 794 4.38 -31.18 -5.24
N ALA A 795 5.14 -30.34 -4.57
CA ALA A 795 6.12 -30.77 -3.56
C ALA A 795 5.61 -30.35 -2.18
N ILE A 796 5.71 -31.25 -1.22
CA ILE A 796 5.30 -31.03 0.16
C ILE A 796 6.48 -31.33 1.09
N ASP A 797 6.77 -30.41 2.00
CA ASP A 797 7.82 -30.57 3.01
C ASP A 797 7.34 -31.41 4.21
N TRP A 798 8.24 -31.61 5.19
CA TRP A 798 7.94 -32.32 6.43
C TRP A 798 6.96 -31.60 7.38
N GLN A 799 6.72 -30.29 7.18
CA GLN A 799 5.75 -29.47 7.91
C GLN A 799 4.36 -29.44 7.23
N GLY A 800 4.27 -29.99 6.02
CA GLY A 800 3.08 -29.95 5.19
C GLY A 800 2.95 -28.70 4.32
N LEU A 801 3.98 -27.84 4.24
CA LEU A 801 3.98 -26.70 3.32
C LEU A 801 4.17 -27.19 1.89
N GLU A 802 3.50 -26.52 0.96
CA GLU A 802 3.43 -26.95 -0.42
C GLU A 802 3.87 -25.89 -1.42
N SER A 803 4.52 -26.37 -2.47
CA SER A 803 4.72 -25.61 -3.70
C SER A 803 4.09 -26.36 -4.86
N VAL A 804 3.42 -25.61 -5.74
CA VAL A 804 2.73 -26.16 -6.90
C VAL A 804 3.30 -25.52 -8.17
N LYS A 805 3.71 -26.35 -9.13
CA LYS A 805 4.06 -25.93 -10.48
C LYS A 805 3.05 -26.50 -11.47
N LYS A 806 2.37 -25.61 -12.20
CA LYS A 806 1.50 -25.97 -13.31
C LYS A 806 2.22 -25.63 -14.61
N ILE A 807 2.24 -26.58 -15.53
CA ILE A 807 2.80 -26.39 -16.88
C ILE A 807 1.90 -27.04 -17.91
N ARG A 808 1.75 -26.37 -19.04
CA ARG A 808 1.01 -26.85 -20.19
C ARG A 808 1.96 -27.58 -21.13
N VAL A 809 1.58 -28.78 -21.58
CA VAL A 809 2.27 -29.50 -22.65
C VAL A 809 1.30 -29.75 -23.80
N ILE A 810 1.81 -29.67 -25.03
CA ILE A 810 1.01 -29.80 -26.25
C ILE A 810 1.53 -31.03 -27.00
N VAL A 811 0.67 -32.05 -27.10
CA VAL A 811 1.00 -33.29 -27.79
C VAL A 811 0.41 -33.21 -29.18
N ASN A 812 1.29 -33.17 -30.19
CA ASN A 812 0.90 -33.07 -31.60
C ASN A 812 1.19 -34.39 -32.35
N GLU A 813 0.51 -34.60 -33.49
CA GLU A 813 0.74 -35.74 -34.37
C GLU A 813 1.27 -35.28 -35.73
N SER A 814 2.23 -36.03 -36.28
CA SER A 814 2.77 -35.76 -37.61
C SER A 814 1.80 -36.25 -38.71
N GLY A 815 1.60 -35.45 -39.77
CA GLY A 815 0.89 -35.88 -40.98
C GLY A 815 -0.57 -35.45 -41.13
N LYS A 816 -1.11 -34.62 -40.22
CA LYS A 816 -2.37 -33.89 -40.43
C LYS A 816 -2.13 -32.38 -40.53
N GLU A 817 -2.89 -31.72 -41.41
CA GLU A 817 -2.89 -30.25 -41.54
C GLU A 817 -3.91 -29.66 -40.56
N TRP A 818 -3.48 -29.50 -39.29
CA TRP A 818 -4.24 -28.74 -38.31
C TRP A 818 -4.10 -27.23 -38.57
N ALA A 819 -5.13 -26.46 -38.26
CA ALA A 819 -5.05 -24.99 -38.24
C ALA A 819 -6.24 -24.40 -37.46
N PRO A 820 -6.11 -23.18 -36.91
CA PRO A 820 -7.26 -22.35 -36.53
C PRO A 820 -8.25 -22.11 -37.67
N LEU A 821 -9.48 -21.70 -37.35
CA LEU A 821 -10.45 -21.21 -38.32
C LEU A 821 -10.59 -19.70 -38.19
N ILE A 822 -10.25 -18.96 -39.25
CA ILE A 822 -10.56 -17.54 -39.37
C ILE A 822 -11.91 -17.44 -40.10
N ASN A 823 -12.97 -17.26 -39.32
CA ASN A 823 -14.35 -17.24 -39.83
C ASN A 823 -14.67 -15.93 -40.55
N ASP A 824 -14.18 -14.81 -40.02
CA ASP A 824 -14.45 -13.49 -40.57
C ASP A 824 -13.34 -12.49 -40.18
N VAL A 825 -13.13 -11.47 -41.02
CA VAL A 825 -12.23 -10.33 -40.75
C VAL A 825 -12.89 -9.06 -41.29
N PHE A 826 -13.11 -8.09 -40.42
CA PHE A 826 -13.75 -6.82 -40.76
C PHE A 826 -13.10 -5.66 -40.01
N TYR A 827 -13.47 -4.41 -40.32
CA TYR A 827 -12.91 -3.23 -39.69
C TYR A 827 -13.99 -2.18 -39.41
N CYS A 828 -13.76 -1.34 -38.40
CA CYS A 828 -14.64 -0.25 -38.01
C CYS A 828 -13.85 1.06 -37.92
N PRO A 829 -14.39 2.20 -38.37
CA PRO A 829 -15.66 2.34 -39.12
C PRO A 829 -15.54 1.84 -40.58
N GLU A 830 -16.67 1.48 -41.19
CA GLU A 830 -16.71 0.98 -42.59
C GLU A 830 -16.21 2.01 -43.61
N GLU A 831 -16.44 3.30 -43.33
CA GLU A 831 -15.99 4.44 -44.14
C GLU A 831 -15.02 5.33 -43.35
N PRO A 832 -13.78 4.89 -43.13
CA PRO A 832 -12.84 5.63 -42.30
C PRO A 832 -12.39 6.92 -42.98
N THR A 833 -12.33 7.98 -42.19
CA THR A 833 -11.73 9.28 -42.53
C THR A 833 -10.35 9.40 -41.89
N ASN A 834 -9.62 10.47 -42.20
CA ASN A 834 -8.36 10.79 -41.53
C ASN A 834 -8.49 11.09 -40.02
N GLU A 835 -9.70 11.31 -39.52
CA GLU A 835 -9.99 11.47 -38.10
C GLU A 835 -10.46 10.16 -37.44
N SER A 836 -10.78 9.13 -38.23
CA SER A 836 -11.28 7.86 -37.73
C SER A 836 -10.19 7.06 -37.04
N ASN A 837 -10.51 6.52 -35.87
CA ASN A 837 -9.71 5.51 -35.21
C ASN A 837 -10.07 4.14 -35.80
N ILE A 838 -9.18 3.57 -36.62
CA ILE A 838 -9.47 2.34 -37.36
C ILE A 838 -9.16 1.13 -36.47
N ILE A 839 -10.15 0.27 -36.26
CA ILE A 839 -10.00 -1.00 -35.54
C ILE A 839 -10.24 -2.14 -36.50
N VAL A 840 -9.38 -3.17 -36.49
CA VAL A 840 -9.59 -4.39 -37.27
C VAL A 840 -9.95 -5.52 -36.32
N TYR A 841 -11.00 -6.27 -36.68
CA TYR A 841 -11.52 -7.40 -35.94
C TYR A 841 -11.35 -8.70 -36.74
N ALA A 842 -11.13 -9.81 -36.03
CA ALA A 842 -11.02 -11.14 -36.59
C ALA A 842 -11.75 -12.16 -35.71
N ASN A 843 -12.78 -12.80 -36.26
CA ASN A 843 -13.45 -13.93 -35.63
C ASN A 843 -12.63 -15.19 -35.87
N VAL A 844 -11.84 -15.57 -34.87
CA VAL A 844 -10.98 -16.76 -34.91
C VAL A 844 -11.49 -17.78 -33.91
N THR A 845 -11.75 -19.00 -34.40
CA THR A 845 -12.21 -20.12 -33.58
C THR A 845 -11.29 -21.32 -33.72
N LYS A 846 -11.42 -22.23 -32.76
CA LYS A 846 -10.70 -23.49 -32.73
C LYS A 846 -11.07 -24.35 -33.95
N GLY A 847 -10.07 -24.65 -34.79
CA GLY A 847 -10.18 -25.55 -35.95
C GLY A 847 -9.46 -26.89 -35.79
N SER A 848 -8.72 -27.05 -34.69
CA SER A 848 -7.86 -28.19 -34.39
C SER A 848 -8.11 -28.66 -32.94
N PRO A 849 -7.48 -29.74 -32.46
CA PRO A 849 -7.50 -30.11 -31.04
C PRO A 849 -6.88 -29.06 -30.11
N PHE A 850 -6.17 -28.07 -30.68
CA PHE A 850 -5.42 -27.05 -29.96
C PHE A 850 -6.21 -25.74 -29.88
N ASN A 851 -6.14 -25.07 -28.74
CA ASN A 851 -6.70 -23.76 -28.50
C ASN A 851 -5.87 -22.69 -29.24
N ILE A 852 -6.49 -21.54 -29.48
CA ILE A 852 -5.81 -20.40 -30.12
C ILE A 852 -4.72 -19.89 -29.17
N LYS A 853 -3.50 -19.77 -29.70
CA LYS A 853 -2.34 -19.26 -28.98
C LYS A 853 -2.26 -17.75 -29.08
N LYS A 854 -2.31 -17.25 -30.31
CA LYS A 854 -2.25 -15.83 -30.64
C LYS A 854 -2.80 -15.58 -32.04
N VAL A 855 -3.18 -14.34 -32.28
CA VAL A 855 -3.58 -13.85 -33.59
C VAL A 855 -2.74 -12.62 -33.90
N GLU A 856 -2.23 -12.54 -35.12
CA GLU A 856 -1.43 -11.42 -35.59
C GLU A 856 -2.07 -10.83 -36.85
N ILE A 857 -1.84 -9.56 -37.09
CA ILE A 857 -2.20 -8.87 -38.32
C ILE A 857 -0.94 -8.34 -38.99
N ASN A 858 -0.81 -8.55 -40.29
CA ASN A 858 0.17 -7.87 -41.12
C ASN A 858 -0.51 -6.64 -41.74
N VAL A 859 -0.07 -5.45 -41.36
CA VAL A 859 -0.57 -4.15 -41.83
C VAL A 859 0.52 -3.49 -42.66
N ASN A 860 0.34 -3.44 -43.99
CA ASN A 860 1.31 -2.85 -44.92
C ASN A 860 2.76 -3.39 -44.78
N GLY A 861 2.93 -4.63 -44.30
CA GLY A 861 4.23 -5.27 -44.08
C GLY A 861 4.68 -5.31 -42.61
N GLU A 862 4.05 -4.54 -41.72
CA GLU A 862 4.31 -4.56 -40.27
C GLU A 862 3.43 -5.60 -39.58
N ILE A 863 4.03 -6.46 -38.75
CA ILE A 863 3.28 -7.49 -38.00
C ILE A 863 2.97 -6.94 -36.61
N LYS A 864 1.70 -6.99 -36.22
CA LYS A 864 1.23 -6.62 -34.88
C LYS A 864 0.39 -7.75 -34.29
N GLU A 865 0.47 -7.95 -32.98
CA GLU A 865 -0.37 -8.91 -32.26
C GLU A 865 -1.77 -8.33 -32.05
N MET A 866 -2.80 -9.14 -32.29
CA MET A 866 -4.19 -8.80 -32.01
C MET A 866 -4.56 -9.30 -30.61
N TYR A 867 -5.26 -8.44 -29.86
CA TYR A 867 -5.72 -8.72 -28.51
C TYR A 867 -7.09 -9.38 -28.55
N LYS A 868 -7.49 -10.03 -27.46
CA LYS A 868 -8.82 -10.62 -27.34
C LYS A 868 -9.76 -9.62 -26.68
N TYR A 869 -10.65 -9.05 -27.46
CA TYR A 869 -11.67 -8.10 -27.00
C TYR A 869 -12.96 -8.82 -26.65
N GLY A 870 -13.77 -8.21 -25.78
CA GLY A 870 -15.01 -8.79 -25.27
C GLY A 870 -14.77 -10.10 -24.51
N ASP A 871 -13.54 -10.35 -24.04
CA ASP A 871 -13.17 -11.60 -23.38
C ASP A 871 -13.57 -11.57 -21.91
N ASN A 872 -14.81 -11.98 -21.63
CA ASN A 872 -15.38 -12.32 -20.33
C ASN A 872 -16.79 -12.88 -20.58
N PRO A 873 -17.49 -13.51 -19.61
CA PRO A 873 -18.87 -13.95 -19.83
C PRO A 873 -19.71 -12.79 -20.37
N VAL A 874 -20.59 -13.07 -21.35
CA VAL A 874 -21.42 -12.05 -21.99
C VAL A 874 -22.24 -11.35 -20.91
N GLN A 875 -21.91 -10.08 -20.67
CA GLN A 875 -22.61 -9.20 -19.75
C GLN A 875 -23.55 -8.29 -20.55
N ASN A 876 -24.69 -7.96 -19.97
CA ASN A 876 -25.56 -6.94 -20.56
C ASN A 876 -24.92 -5.57 -20.37
N ARG A 877 -25.04 -4.72 -21.38
CA ARG A 877 -24.62 -3.33 -21.30
C ARG A 877 -25.73 -2.47 -20.68
N HIS A 878 -25.33 -1.40 -20.00
CA HIS A 878 -26.26 -0.49 -19.35
C HIS A 878 -27.17 0.21 -20.38
N GLU A 879 -28.32 0.73 -19.94
CA GLU A 879 -29.26 1.41 -20.84
C GLU A 879 -28.69 2.65 -21.53
N GLU A 880 -27.72 3.26 -20.88
CA GLU A 880 -27.09 4.51 -21.28
C GLU A 880 -25.85 4.31 -22.16
N ASP A 881 -25.34 3.08 -22.26
CA ASP A 881 -24.22 2.76 -23.15
C ASP A 881 -24.63 3.03 -24.62
N PRO A 882 -23.93 3.90 -25.36
CA PRO A 882 -24.16 4.14 -26.79
C PRO A 882 -24.17 2.87 -27.65
N LEU A 883 -23.42 1.85 -27.23
CA LEU A 883 -23.22 0.57 -27.90
C LEU A 883 -24.05 -0.57 -27.28
N LYS A 884 -25.04 -0.28 -26.42
CA LYS A 884 -25.87 -1.29 -25.72
C LYS A 884 -26.45 -2.38 -26.63
N ASN A 885 -26.85 -2.01 -27.85
CA ASN A 885 -27.48 -2.93 -28.80
C ASN A 885 -26.47 -3.63 -29.73
N GLU A 886 -25.17 -3.40 -29.54
CA GLU A 886 -24.10 -4.03 -30.29
C GLU A 886 -23.63 -5.32 -29.61
N SER A 887 -22.97 -6.19 -30.38
CA SER A 887 -22.50 -7.47 -29.87
C SER A 887 -21.23 -7.29 -29.02
N ASN A 888 -21.25 -7.84 -27.80
CA ASN A 888 -20.07 -7.94 -26.96
C ASN A 888 -19.48 -9.36 -26.94
N ALA A 889 -19.55 -10.08 -28.07
CA ALA A 889 -19.03 -11.44 -28.16
C ALA A 889 -17.50 -11.44 -28.30
N PRO A 890 -16.76 -12.33 -27.62
CA PRO A 890 -15.31 -12.38 -27.71
C PRO A 890 -14.80 -12.43 -29.16
N ILE A 891 -13.87 -11.55 -29.52
CA ILE A 891 -13.28 -11.46 -30.86
C ILE A 891 -11.84 -10.98 -30.76
N TYR A 892 -10.98 -11.33 -31.72
CA TYR A 892 -9.65 -10.72 -31.77
C TYR A 892 -9.75 -9.34 -32.40
N GLY A 893 -9.11 -8.35 -31.81
CA GLY A 893 -9.11 -6.97 -32.29
C GLY A 893 -7.77 -6.29 -32.12
N ILE A 894 -7.55 -5.23 -32.90
CA ILE A 894 -6.42 -4.33 -32.75
C ILE A 894 -6.77 -2.95 -33.29
N GLU A 895 -6.39 -1.92 -32.55
CA GLU A 895 -6.47 -0.54 -32.98
C GLU A 895 -5.26 -0.17 -33.84
N LEU A 896 -5.52 0.23 -35.09
CA LEU A 896 -4.51 0.71 -36.02
C LEU A 896 -4.27 2.22 -35.91
N GLY A 897 -5.19 2.96 -35.28
CA GLY A 897 -5.13 4.40 -35.13
C GLY A 897 -5.63 5.15 -36.37
N GLN A 898 -5.14 6.38 -36.53
CA GLN A 898 -5.52 7.31 -37.60
C GLN A 898 -4.51 7.30 -38.75
N PHE A 899 -4.99 7.48 -39.97
CA PHE A 899 -4.19 7.48 -41.20
C PHE A 899 -4.48 8.71 -42.05
N GLU A 900 -3.58 9.06 -42.97
CA GLU A 900 -3.80 10.19 -43.89
C GLU A 900 -4.93 9.89 -44.89
N SER A 901 -5.70 10.92 -45.26
CA SER A 901 -6.72 10.80 -46.32
C SER A 901 -6.08 10.35 -47.64
N GLY A 902 -6.74 9.42 -48.33
CA GLY A 902 -6.23 8.77 -49.53
C GLY A 902 -5.33 7.55 -49.26
N SER A 903 -5.04 7.22 -48.00
CA SER A 903 -4.27 6.01 -47.66
C SER A 903 -5.01 4.72 -48.01
N ILE A 904 -4.27 3.71 -48.45
CA ILE A 904 -4.76 2.34 -48.64
C ILE A 904 -4.01 1.43 -47.69
N ILE A 905 -4.72 0.87 -46.71
CA ILE A 905 -4.15 -0.04 -45.72
C ILE A 905 -4.47 -1.47 -46.15
N LYS A 906 -3.44 -2.29 -46.32
CA LYS A 906 -3.58 -3.72 -46.64
C LYS A 906 -3.37 -4.54 -45.38
N CYS A 907 -4.35 -5.38 -45.05
CA CYS A 907 -4.29 -6.22 -43.87
C CYS A 907 -4.45 -7.71 -44.22
N ILE A 908 -3.62 -8.56 -43.59
CA ILE A 908 -3.75 -10.02 -43.61
C ILE A 908 -3.67 -10.51 -42.16
N VAL A 909 -4.69 -11.23 -41.71
CA VAL A 909 -4.72 -11.84 -40.39
C VAL A 909 -4.09 -13.23 -40.44
N LYS A 910 -3.29 -13.54 -39.43
CA LYS A 910 -2.62 -14.82 -39.22
C LYS A 910 -2.94 -15.34 -37.83
N ALA A 911 -3.60 -16.48 -37.75
CA ALA A 911 -3.95 -17.12 -36.49
C ALA A 911 -3.03 -18.31 -36.22
N PHE A 912 -2.62 -18.47 -34.97
CA PHE A 912 -1.80 -19.58 -34.50
C PHE A 912 -2.55 -20.34 -33.41
N ASP A 913 -2.56 -21.66 -33.48
CA ASP A 913 -2.94 -22.49 -32.33
C ASP A 913 -1.73 -22.79 -31.42
N ASN A 914 -1.98 -23.41 -30.26
CA ASN A 914 -0.94 -23.74 -29.30
C ASN A 914 0.12 -24.68 -29.87
N ALA A 915 -0.23 -25.54 -30.83
CA ALA A 915 0.71 -26.39 -31.56
C ALA A 915 1.47 -25.65 -32.69
N ASN A 916 1.38 -24.31 -32.74
CA ASN A 916 1.96 -23.43 -33.76
C ASN A 916 1.46 -23.69 -35.20
N ASN A 917 0.31 -24.36 -35.37
CA ASN A 917 -0.30 -24.46 -36.69
C ASN A 917 -0.90 -23.11 -37.10
N VAL A 918 -0.94 -22.84 -38.41
CA VAL A 918 -1.20 -21.50 -38.94
C VAL A 918 -2.39 -21.47 -39.88
N ALA A 919 -3.26 -20.48 -39.70
CA ALA A 919 -4.27 -20.08 -40.68
C ALA A 919 -4.02 -18.65 -41.17
N LEU A 920 -4.35 -18.37 -42.44
CA LEU A 920 -4.23 -17.04 -43.06
C LEU A 920 -5.58 -16.58 -43.61
N SER A 921 -5.94 -15.32 -43.35
CA SER A 921 -7.09 -14.70 -43.97
C SER A 921 -6.80 -14.30 -45.43
N LYS A 922 -7.85 -13.93 -46.16
CA LYS A 922 -7.68 -13.15 -47.40
C LYS A 922 -7.17 -11.74 -47.06
N GLU A 923 -6.47 -11.11 -48.00
CA GLU A 923 -6.10 -9.68 -47.89
C GLU A 923 -7.35 -8.81 -47.93
N ILE A 924 -7.51 -7.95 -46.93
CA ILE A 924 -8.50 -6.87 -46.92
C ILE A 924 -7.81 -5.53 -47.22
N LYS A 925 -8.53 -4.60 -47.84
CA LYS A 925 -8.04 -3.25 -48.17
C LYS A 925 -8.97 -2.22 -47.56
N ILE A 926 -8.41 -1.37 -46.72
CA ILE A 926 -9.12 -0.26 -46.07
C ILE A 926 -8.75 1.02 -46.80
N TYR A 927 -9.75 1.74 -47.28
CA TYR A 927 -9.58 3.01 -48.00
C TYR A 927 -9.97 4.16 -47.09
N VAL A 928 -8.99 4.99 -46.76
CA VAL A 928 -9.20 6.17 -45.90
C VAL A 928 -9.64 7.33 -46.78
N LYS A 929 -10.88 7.81 -46.56
CA LYS A 929 -11.48 8.91 -47.32
C LYS A 929 -10.87 10.25 -46.94
#